data_AF-A0ABD3FPZ7-F1
#
_entry.id   AF-A0ABD3FPZ7-F1
#
_cell.length_a   1.000
_cell.length_b   1.000
_cell.length_c   1.000
_cell.angle_alpha   90.00
_cell.angle_beta   90.00
_cell.angle_gamma   90.00
#
_symmetry.space_group_name_H-M   'P 1'
#
loop_
_entity.id
_entity.type
_entity.pdbx_description
1 polymer ?
#
loop_
_entity_poly.entity_id
_entity_poly.type
_entity_poly.pdbx_seq_one_letter_code
_entity_poly.pdbx_strand_id
1 'polypeptide(L)'
;MTPPKKRLKREVPFLEAHEKMYGVRVVERDLASQKVQSVLCMFCAAFGREDDPRGSSRRRARTKKLKYWGGPTFRTDNYTAHLTMQHPSRWREYQEMSSEQKLSYFNAVQALPKANGKTRKSQGNEQATSEQNSVYLQPSEGQESTEDEAPLSVPASPELETTECASDADVPVAVESIPLVPVATMESPVVGAVSPASEAPVEAQIDGKVLTFLLDRDVVDVALGDVLFRAEDADKGAGNELVAFESTLDEWDSEDQQKSDGTAEVRAVVRSAELFHRVVELLAADLSFDQTAAIVQAQTTTGIRGNRFVTRLARVAVGANLQDLGRVMQRSWAFSLSLHSVDRRQRGEKDPRVFIDVRVRVFCSGKMEIFHLLTLPVEDGGDPGTTGEIMFETMSTFLQSIHKRWQQKVIGCSSEIMQQGTDSTSNGVASAVARSITRRVEQQALPGFVHVPSARPALDALMQWFFDSVLFTDGAKWHSNLIRLSAYLQRLIVTGNAEELSAASVTACPHVSDLTWLKVTEIARWFDNARVPIQRLLARRKASVAPSLAWWLDLKTVLVVGSMAMKTRSGLQAGYATLLSLQPQRISMLRLALAGEVGVEGPLPAFQRAALRDQNRSGQMIGSQDGMFAVRPHAVVAFLRGMSSWAAELFDGLSAQERQKLIVDAADRLLELVLRLHTVAEELEERGSSNNTSLSSFPPVLPDQVAGLHPVDFQEVVRMYRPRLIETYSDAKLAAIESQHQELRTAASSEAAVQQFLALNAENPAASFSERWEPLRDRWNLLADFCGGLATVFPTPNDKKPVAMATSTATWSHRTFSDFALEARLQCQQFATLQALEGRNTCR
;
A
#
# COMPACT_ATOMS: atom_id res chain seq x y z
N MET A 1 -35.81 -17.40 14.38
CA MET A 1 -34.52 -16.70 14.57
C MET A 1 -33.69 -17.50 15.57
N THR A 2 -32.57 -18.08 15.14
CA THR A 2 -31.59 -18.75 16.02
C THR A 2 -30.51 -17.73 16.44
N PRO A 3 -29.98 -17.79 17.67
CA PRO A 3 -28.93 -16.86 18.09
C PRO A 3 -27.61 -17.12 17.34
N PRO A 4 -26.80 -16.08 17.08
CA PRO A 4 -25.55 -16.23 16.36
C PRO A 4 -24.55 -17.11 17.13
N LYS A 5 -23.97 -18.10 16.44
CA LYS A 5 -22.92 -18.95 17.00
C LYS A 5 -21.70 -18.08 17.35
N LYS A 6 -21.32 -18.05 18.63
CA LYS A 6 -20.10 -17.37 19.09
C LYS A 6 -18.89 -17.97 18.38
N ARG A 7 -17.99 -17.11 17.86
CA ARG A 7 -16.70 -17.53 17.28
C ARG A 7 -15.96 -18.44 18.28
N LEU A 8 -15.46 -19.58 17.79
CA LEU A 8 -14.57 -20.45 18.57
C LEU A 8 -13.32 -19.64 18.94
N LYS A 9 -13.04 -19.51 20.24
CA LYS A 9 -11.80 -18.89 20.70
C LYS A 9 -10.63 -19.81 20.35
N ARG A 10 -9.59 -19.27 19.74
CA ARG A 10 -8.31 -19.97 19.53
C ARG A 10 -7.72 -20.38 20.88
N GLU A 11 -7.79 -21.66 21.20
CA GLU A 11 -7.16 -22.21 22.41
C GLU A 11 -5.64 -22.23 22.23
N VAL A 12 -4.90 -21.88 23.29
CA VAL A 12 -3.43 -21.94 23.32
C VAL A 12 -3.09 -22.60 24.66
N PRO A 13 -2.83 -23.92 24.69
CA PRO A 13 -2.61 -24.63 25.94
C PRO A 13 -1.37 -24.11 26.66
N PHE A 14 -1.33 -24.29 27.97
CA PHE A 14 -0.13 -24.01 28.74
C PHE A 14 0.93 -25.07 28.43
N LEU A 15 2.13 -24.64 28.05
CA LEU A 15 3.30 -25.50 27.89
C LEU A 15 4.13 -25.43 29.18
N GLU A 16 4.61 -26.56 29.68
CA GLU A 16 5.38 -26.61 30.95
C GLU A 16 6.70 -25.83 30.86
N ALA A 17 7.27 -25.73 29.65
CA ALA A 17 8.42 -24.86 29.37
C ALA A 17 8.16 -23.37 29.71
N HIS A 18 6.90 -22.90 29.73
CA HIS A 18 6.58 -21.54 30.16
C HIS A 18 7.00 -21.25 31.60
N GLU A 19 6.96 -22.25 32.51
CA GLU A 19 7.29 -22.04 33.93
C GLU A 19 8.74 -21.58 34.09
N LYS A 20 9.65 -22.20 33.35
CA LYS A 20 11.07 -21.85 33.31
C LYS A 20 11.42 -20.68 32.38
N MET A 21 10.69 -20.49 31.28
CA MET A 21 10.98 -19.37 30.35
C MET A 21 10.50 -18.01 30.88
N TYR A 22 9.36 -17.96 31.56
CA TYR A 22 8.70 -16.71 31.95
C TYR A 22 8.54 -16.52 33.46
N GLY A 23 9.05 -17.43 34.29
CA GLY A 23 8.87 -17.38 35.75
C GLY A 23 7.39 -17.35 36.14
N VAL A 24 6.62 -18.30 35.62
CA VAL A 24 5.18 -18.48 35.94
C VAL A 24 4.95 -19.87 36.52
N ARG A 25 3.91 -20.07 37.34
CA ARG A 25 3.61 -21.39 37.93
C ARG A 25 2.15 -21.74 37.80
N VAL A 26 1.87 -23.01 37.50
CA VAL A 26 0.50 -23.54 37.50
C VAL A 26 -0.05 -23.56 38.93
N VAL A 27 -1.19 -22.90 39.14
CA VAL A 27 -1.87 -22.86 40.45
C VAL A 27 -3.20 -23.62 40.45
N GLU A 28 -3.81 -23.83 39.28
CA GLU A 28 -5.09 -24.52 39.14
C GLU A 28 -5.11 -25.38 37.87
N ARG A 29 -5.54 -26.63 38.00
CA ARG A 29 -5.78 -27.58 36.90
C ARG A 29 -7.21 -28.11 37.03
N ASP A 30 -7.84 -28.35 35.88
CA ASP A 30 -9.15 -28.96 35.78
C ASP A 30 -9.13 -30.40 36.32
N LEU A 31 -10.04 -30.74 37.23
CA LEU A 31 -10.03 -32.03 37.92
C LEU A 31 -10.28 -33.23 36.98
N ALA A 32 -11.08 -33.05 35.93
CA ALA A 32 -11.45 -34.11 35.00
C ALA A 32 -10.46 -34.27 33.82
N SER A 33 -9.98 -33.16 33.26
CA SER A 33 -9.14 -33.14 32.06
C SER A 33 -7.66 -32.85 32.31
N GLN A 34 -7.26 -32.53 33.55
CA GLN A 34 -5.89 -32.14 33.97
C GLN A 34 -5.29 -30.92 33.23
N LYS A 35 -6.07 -30.27 32.37
CA LYS A 35 -5.70 -29.03 31.67
C LYS A 35 -5.52 -27.88 32.65
N VAL A 36 -4.52 -27.04 32.42
CA VAL A 36 -4.24 -25.85 33.24
C VAL A 36 -5.37 -24.84 33.11
N GLN A 37 -5.92 -24.40 34.25
CA GLN A 37 -6.96 -23.37 34.32
C GLN A 37 -6.42 -22.01 34.79
N SER A 38 -5.34 -21.97 35.58
CA SER A 38 -4.76 -20.71 36.06
C SER A 38 -3.26 -20.82 36.30
N VAL A 39 -2.53 -19.78 35.90
CA VAL A 39 -1.09 -19.62 36.14
C VAL A 39 -0.79 -18.28 36.80
N LEU A 40 0.18 -18.28 37.71
CA LEU A 40 0.60 -17.17 38.55
C LEU A 40 1.98 -16.65 38.11
N CYS A 41 2.19 -15.34 38.16
CA CYS A 41 3.52 -14.71 38.02
C CYS A 41 4.36 -14.95 39.28
N MET A 42 5.49 -15.66 39.15
CA MET A 42 6.39 -15.93 40.28
C MET A 42 7.14 -14.68 40.75
N PHE A 43 7.44 -13.73 39.88
CA PHE A 43 8.01 -12.43 40.27
C PHE A 43 7.04 -11.61 41.15
N CYS A 44 5.74 -11.61 40.83
CA CYS A 44 4.71 -11.04 41.69
C CYS A 44 4.65 -11.73 43.06
N ALA A 45 4.79 -13.06 43.10
CA ALA A 45 4.73 -13.86 44.32
C ALA A 45 5.98 -13.68 45.22
N ALA A 46 7.16 -13.65 44.62
CA ALA A 46 8.45 -13.54 45.31
C ALA A 46 8.78 -12.12 45.78
N PHE A 47 8.61 -11.14 44.88
CA PHE A 47 9.18 -9.80 45.05
C PHE A 47 8.11 -8.70 45.02
N GLY A 48 6.97 -8.95 44.38
CA GLY A 48 5.98 -7.94 44.06
C GLY A 48 6.46 -6.99 42.96
N ARG A 49 5.66 -5.95 42.68
CA ARG A 49 5.98 -4.94 41.65
C ARG A 49 7.26 -4.18 41.99
N GLU A 50 8.09 -3.93 40.97
CA GLU A 50 9.26 -3.06 41.03
C GLU A 50 8.89 -1.59 40.76
N ASP A 51 9.64 -0.68 41.38
CA ASP A 51 9.52 0.77 41.15
C ASP A 51 10.09 1.15 39.77
N ASP A 52 9.57 2.23 39.18
CA ASP A 52 10.04 2.73 37.88
C ASP A 52 11.46 3.31 38.04
N PRO A 53 12.47 2.86 37.25
CA PRO A 53 13.81 3.43 37.30
C PRO A 53 13.87 4.92 36.94
N ARG A 54 12.82 5.47 36.30
CA ARG A 54 12.62 6.92 36.17
C ARG A 54 11.86 7.45 37.38
N GLY A 55 12.61 7.96 38.36
CA GLY A 55 12.12 8.39 39.67
C GLY A 55 10.92 9.35 39.63
N SER A 56 9.72 8.80 39.83
CA SER A 56 8.51 9.55 40.14
C SER A 56 8.40 9.72 41.65
N SER A 57 8.35 10.96 42.14
CA SER A 57 8.38 11.35 43.56
C SER A 57 7.11 10.99 44.36
N ARG A 58 6.33 10.00 43.91
CA ARG A 58 5.11 9.50 44.58
C ARG A 58 5.24 8.02 44.91
N ARG A 59 5.80 7.73 46.10
CA ARG A 59 5.71 6.41 46.76
C ARG A 59 4.25 6.08 47.09
N ARG A 60 3.48 5.58 46.11
CA ARG A 60 2.16 4.97 46.36
C ARG A 60 2.34 3.65 47.11
N ALA A 61 1.44 3.36 48.04
CA ALA A 61 1.49 2.14 48.85
C ALA A 61 1.55 0.87 47.98
N ARG A 62 2.46 -0.04 48.34
CA ARG A 62 2.84 -1.24 47.58
C ARG A 62 1.72 -2.29 47.56
N THR A 63 0.82 -2.19 46.58
CA THR A 63 -0.29 -3.15 46.40
C THR A 63 0.23 -4.54 46.02
N LYS A 64 0.12 -5.50 46.95
CA LYS A 64 0.45 -6.93 46.79
C LYS A 64 -0.54 -7.70 45.88
N LYS A 65 -1.03 -7.11 44.78
CA LYS A 65 -1.98 -7.78 43.89
C LYS A 65 -1.25 -8.72 42.93
N LEU A 66 -1.21 -9.99 43.30
CA LEU A 66 -0.63 -11.06 42.47
C LEU A 66 -1.29 -11.12 41.08
N LYS A 67 -0.47 -11.28 40.04
CA LYS A 67 -0.94 -11.43 38.66
C LYS A 67 -1.18 -12.90 38.33
N TYR A 68 -2.42 -13.20 37.96
CA TYR A 68 -2.82 -14.48 37.38
C TYR A 68 -3.23 -14.30 35.91
N TRP A 69 -3.12 -15.39 35.14
CA TRP A 69 -3.70 -15.55 33.80
C TRP A 69 -4.56 -16.81 33.79
N GLY A 70 -5.81 -16.68 33.33
CA GLY A 70 -6.77 -17.78 33.25
C GLY A 70 -6.77 -18.47 31.88
N GLY A 71 -6.98 -19.77 31.88
CA GLY A 71 -7.08 -20.61 30.68
C GLY A 71 -8.41 -20.45 29.92
N PRO A 72 -8.56 -21.14 28.77
CA PRO A 72 -7.65 -22.12 28.18
C PRO A 72 -6.58 -21.53 27.23
N THR A 73 -6.35 -20.20 27.27
CA THR A 73 -5.50 -19.51 26.28
C THR A 73 -4.34 -18.77 26.95
N PHE A 74 -3.16 -19.39 26.94
CA PHE A 74 -1.95 -18.99 27.66
C PHE A 74 -0.89 -18.37 26.74
N ARG A 75 -1.20 -17.19 26.16
CA ARG A 75 -0.28 -16.48 25.26
C ARG A 75 0.92 -15.90 26.02
N THR A 76 2.11 -16.05 25.45
CA THR A 76 3.39 -15.62 26.04
C THR A 76 3.63 -14.11 25.99
N ASP A 77 3.05 -13.42 25.00
CA ASP A 77 3.06 -11.95 24.92
C ASP A 77 2.49 -11.27 26.17
N ASN A 78 1.43 -11.84 26.74
CA ASN A 78 0.81 -11.39 28.00
C ASN A 78 1.70 -11.61 29.22
N TYR A 79 2.65 -12.56 29.18
CA TYR A 79 3.68 -12.71 30.20
C TYR A 79 4.75 -11.64 30.00
N THR A 80 5.35 -11.57 28.82
CA THR A 80 6.45 -10.64 28.49
C THR A 80 6.05 -9.18 28.74
N ALA A 81 4.86 -8.77 28.32
CA ALA A 81 4.35 -7.41 28.54
C ALA A 81 4.19 -7.08 30.04
N HIS A 82 3.73 -8.05 30.84
CA HIS A 82 3.61 -7.87 32.29
C HIS A 82 4.98 -7.81 32.98
N LEU A 83 5.88 -8.74 32.64
CA LEU A 83 7.23 -8.84 33.22
C LEU A 83 8.05 -7.57 32.91
N THR A 84 8.06 -7.14 31.65
CA THR A 84 8.74 -5.91 31.22
C THR A 84 8.18 -4.66 31.90
N MET A 85 6.87 -4.61 32.16
CA MET A 85 6.21 -3.44 32.74
C MET A 85 6.21 -3.40 34.28
N GLN A 86 6.31 -4.55 34.97
CA GLN A 86 6.15 -4.65 36.43
C GLN A 86 7.38 -5.20 37.16
N HIS A 87 8.31 -5.83 36.44
CA HIS A 87 9.53 -6.44 36.97
C HIS A 87 10.76 -6.20 36.04
N PRO A 88 10.96 -4.99 35.48
CA PRO A 88 11.95 -4.73 34.42
C PRO A 88 13.40 -5.09 34.78
N SER A 89 13.79 -5.02 36.05
CA SER A 89 15.17 -5.28 36.48
C SER A 89 15.41 -6.77 36.66
N ARG A 90 14.58 -7.45 37.48
CA ARG A 90 14.67 -8.89 37.69
C ARG A 90 14.30 -9.71 36.46
N TRP A 91 13.45 -9.21 35.58
CA TRP A 91 13.17 -9.90 34.32
C TRP A 91 14.41 -9.93 33.42
N ARG A 92 15.15 -8.82 33.29
CA ARG A 92 16.40 -8.78 32.53
C ARG A 92 17.44 -9.75 33.11
N GLU A 93 17.67 -9.66 34.42
CA GLU A 93 18.55 -10.58 35.16
C GLU A 93 18.15 -12.05 34.93
N TYR A 94 16.86 -12.37 35.07
CA TYR A 94 16.35 -13.71 34.85
C TYR A 94 16.48 -14.16 33.39
N GLN A 95 16.39 -13.28 32.39
CA GLN A 95 16.59 -13.67 30.99
C GLN A 95 18.02 -14.17 30.75
N GLU A 96 19.02 -13.50 31.34
CA GLU A 96 20.46 -13.78 31.20
C GLU A 96 20.91 -15.06 31.97
N MET A 97 20.13 -15.51 32.97
CA MET A 97 20.48 -16.69 33.78
C MET A 97 20.50 -18.03 33.01
N SER A 98 21.35 -18.94 33.48
CA SER A 98 21.44 -20.31 32.98
C SER A 98 20.18 -21.13 33.26
N SER A 99 20.07 -22.25 32.55
CA SER A 99 18.98 -23.22 32.71
C SER A 99 18.80 -23.76 34.13
N GLU A 100 19.88 -23.81 34.91
CA GLU A 100 19.91 -24.34 36.29
C GLU A 100 19.66 -23.25 37.32
N GLN A 101 20.21 -22.05 37.09
CA GLN A 101 19.93 -20.86 37.91
C GLN A 101 18.44 -20.48 37.87
N LYS A 102 17.80 -20.59 36.69
CA LYS A 102 16.35 -20.34 36.51
C LYS A 102 15.45 -21.26 37.34
N LEU A 103 15.92 -22.46 37.69
CA LEU A 103 15.19 -23.42 38.53
C LEU A 103 15.24 -23.04 40.02
N SER A 104 16.36 -22.50 40.50
CA SER A 104 16.55 -22.15 41.91
C SER A 104 16.15 -20.71 42.27
N TYR A 105 16.04 -19.81 41.28
CA TYR A 105 15.75 -18.38 41.46
C TYR A 105 14.49 -18.07 42.30
N PHE A 106 13.48 -18.94 42.29
CA PHE A 106 12.23 -18.77 43.06
C PHE A 106 12.12 -19.69 44.29
N ASN A 107 13.20 -20.34 44.73
CA ASN A 107 13.15 -21.30 45.85
C ASN A 107 12.71 -20.68 47.19
N ALA A 108 12.86 -19.37 47.38
CA ALA A 108 12.41 -18.65 48.57
C ALA A 108 10.87 -18.44 48.64
N VAL A 109 10.11 -18.80 47.59
CA VAL A 109 8.66 -18.58 47.53
C VAL A 109 7.92 -19.77 48.16
N GLN A 110 7.44 -19.59 49.39
CA GLN A 110 6.53 -20.55 50.01
C GLN A 110 5.24 -20.73 49.18
N ALA A 111 4.76 -21.97 49.09
CA ALA A 111 3.59 -22.31 48.28
C ALA A 111 2.32 -21.61 48.80
N LEU A 112 1.63 -20.88 47.91
CA LEU A 112 0.36 -20.23 48.24
C LEU A 112 -0.75 -21.27 48.46
N PRO A 113 -1.70 -21.05 49.39
CA PRO A 113 -2.73 -22.04 49.70
C PRO A 113 -3.71 -22.28 48.54
N LYS A 114 -4.08 -23.54 48.31
CA LYS A 114 -5.21 -23.91 47.44
C LYS A 114 -6.51 -23.42 48.09
N ALA A 115 -7.15 -22.41 47.51
CA ALA A 115 -8.45 -21.92 47.98
C ALA A 115 -9.59 -22.69 47.29
N ASN A 116 -10.40 -23.40 48.08
CA ASN A 116 -11.54 -24.18 47.60
C ASN A 116 -12.58 -23.31 46.86
N GLY A 117 -13.22 -23.92 45.86
CA GLY A 117 -14.02 -23.22 44.87
C GLY A 117 -15.21 -22.42 45.42
N LYS A 118 -15.42 -21.22 44.86
CA LYS A 118 -16.70 -20.52 44.85
C LYS A 118 -16.98 -19.95 43.46
N THR A 119 -18.08 -20.41 42.88
CA THR A 119 -18.59 -20.07 41.55
C THR A 119 -18.78 -18.56 41.40
N ARG A 120 -18.12 -17.92 40.42
CA ARG A 120 -18.25 -16.47 40.23
C ARG A 120 -19.41 -16.13 39.27
N LYS A 121 -20.56 -15.79 39.86
CA LYS A 121 -21.69 -15.17 39.15
C LYS A 121 -21.33 -13.78 38.60
N SER A 122 -22.11 -13.38 37.61
CA SER A 122 -22.20 -12.04 37.01
C SER A 122 -22.75 -10.97 37.98
N GLN A 123 -22.71 -9.71 37.53
CA GLN A 123 -23.21 -8.50 38.23
C GLN A 123 -22.32 -8.08 39.42
N GLY A 124 -22.31 -6.83 39.86
CA GLY A 124 -22.99 -5.61 39.37
C GLY A 124 -22.35 -4.40 40.06
N ASN A 125 -22.53 -3.19 39.52
CA ASN A 125 -21.88 -1.99 40.03
C ASN A 125 -22.79 -1.27 41.05
N GLU A 126 -22.36 -1.13 42.30
CA GLU A 126 -22.98 -0.23 43.28
C GLU A 126 -21.91 0.59 44.03
N GLN A 127 -22.30 1.80 44.42
CA GLN A 127 -21.43 2.86 44.95
C GLN A 127 -21.22 2.70 46.46
N ALA A 128 -20.08 3.21 46.99
CA ALA A 128 -20.07 4.27 48.01
C ALA A 128 -18.64 4.55 48.55
N THR A 129 -18.40 5.84 48.85
CA THR A 129 -17.61 6.44 49.97
C THR A 129 -16.38 5.68 50.53
N SER A 130 -15.15 6.22 50.64
CA SER A 130 -14.64 7.49 51.21
C SER A 130 -13.72 7.15 52.41
N GLU A 131 -12.89 8.11 52.83
CA GLU A 131 -12.02 8.11 54.03
C GLU A 131 -10.79 7.18 53.96
N GLN A 132 -9.51 7.57 54.14
CA GLN A 132 -8.76 8.67 54.80
C GLN A 132 -7.95 8.18 56.03
N ASN A 133 -6.74 8.74 56.12
CA ASN A 133 -5.74 8.68 57.20
C ASN A 133 -5.04 7.32 57.45
N SER A 134 -3.70 7.18 57.61
CA SER A 134 -2.50 8.05 57.82
C SER A 134 -1.81 7.72 59.16
N VAL A 135 -0.57 8.20 59.32
CA VAL A 135 0.35 8.11 60.48
C VAL A 135 1.10 6.75 60.57
N TYR A 136 2.37 6.68 60.15
CA TYR A 136 3.64 7.10 60.80
C TYR A 136 4.11 6.19 61.94
N LEU A 137 5.33 5.64 61.80
CA LEU A 137 6.41 5.70 62.81
C LEU A 137 7.72 5.10 62.25
N GLN A 138 8.78 5.91 62.30
CA GLN A 138 10.21 5.54 62.37
C GLN A 138 10.58 5.29 63.87
N PRO A 139 11.84 5.01 64.32
CA PRO A 139 13.15 5.16 63.65
C PRO A 139 14.10 3.92 63.81
N SER A 140 15.25 3.84 63.09
CA SER A 140 16.67 3.92 63.55
C SER A 140 17.18 2.72 64.41
N GLU A 141 18.47 2.35 64.55
CA GLU A 141 19.80 2.99 64.33
C GLU A 141 20.88 1.97 63.86
N GLY A 142 22.07 2.48 63.45
CA GLY A 142 23.40 1.91 63.76
C GLY A 142 23.97 0.76 62.89
N GLN A 143 25.29 0.62 62.68
CA GLN A 143 26.46 1.41 63.10
C GLN A 143 27.73 0.97 62.29
N GLU A 144 28.75 1.84 62.19
CA GLU A 144 30.22 1.58 62.02
C GLU A 144 30.75 0.77 60.79
N SER A 145 31.72 1.26 59.98
CA SER A 145 33.18 1.52 60.17
C SER A 145 34.03 0.25 59.86
N THR A 146 35.30 0.26 59.42
CA THR A 146 36.33 1.29 59.08
C THR A 146 37.45 0.60 58.25
N GLU A 147 38.29 1.35 57.49
CA GLU A 147 39.75 1.14 57.25
C GLU A 147 40.29 -0.22 56.69
N ASP A 148 41.46 -0.34 56.04
CA ASP A 148 42.28 0.53 55.16
C ASP A 148 43.34 -0.36 54.43
N GLU A 149 44.04 0.16 53.41
CA GLU A 149 45.36 -0.28 52.85
C GLU A 149 45.66 -1.79 52.47
N ALA A 150 46.60 -2.18 51.59
CA ALA A 150 47.30 -1.59 50.42
C ALA A 150 48.01 -2.77 49.62
N PRO A 151 49.14 -2.65 48.86
CA PRO A 151 49.10 -2.88 47.40
C PRO A 151 50.23 -3.82 46.84
N LEU A 152 50.67 -3.58 45.59
CA LEU A 152 51.82 -4.16 44.82
C LEU A 152 51.47 -5.39 43.92
N SER A 153 51.94 -5.57 42.68
CA SER A 153 53.02 -4.91 41.89
C SER A 153 52.71 -4.81 40.36
N VAL A 154 53.47 -3.95 39.66
CA VAL A 154 53.64 -3.82 38.18
C VAL A 154 54.91 -4.62 37.74
N PRO A 155 55.48 -4.52 36.51
CA PRO A 155 54.96 -4.32 35.13
C PRO A 155 55.53 -5.36 34.12
N ALA A 156 55.16 -5.28 32.83
CA ALA A 156 56.12 -5.34 31.69
C ALA A 156 55.45 -5.10 30.31
N SER A 157 55.99 -4.16 29.54
CA SER A 157 56.01 -4.16 28.06
C SER A 157 57.46 -4.44 27.61
N PRO A 158 57.75 -4.73 26.33
CA PRO A 158 57.93 -3.62 25.38
C PRO A 158 57.55 -3.88 23.90
N GLU A 159 57.43 -2.74 23.21
CA GLU A 159 57.80 -2.35 21.82
C GLU A 159 59.10 -2.99 21.22
N LEU A 160 59.53 -2.84 19.94
CA LEU A 160 59.19 -1.98 18.76
C LEU A 160 59.83 -2.57 17.44
N GLU A 161 59.57 -1.94 16.27
CA GLU A 161 60.46 -1.76 15.07
C GLU A 161 60.85 -2.93 14.11
N THR A 162 61.23 -2.75 12.81
CA THR A 162 61.38 -1.58 11.88
C THR A 162 61.38 -1.98 10.36
N THR A 163 61.53 -0.98 9.46
CA THR A 163 61.91 -0.97 7.99
C THR A 163 60.76 -1.10 6.95
N GLU A 164 60.50 -0.19 5.98
CA GLU A 164 61.30 0.62 5.00
C GLU A 164 61.93 -0.22 3.86
N CYS A 165 61.98 0.12 2.56
CA CYS A 165 61.71 1.32 1.70
C CYS A 165 61.47 0.84 0.22
N ALA A 166 60.64 1.42 -0.68
CA ALA A 166 60.77 2.61 -1.57
C ALA A 166 60.84 2.28 -3.11
N SER A 167 60.52 3.26 -3.99
CA SER A 167 60.74 3.35 -5.47
C SER A 167 59.86 2.47 -6.41
N ASP A 168 59.57 2.77 -7.70
CA ASP A 168 59.41 4.04 -8.47
C ASP A 168 58.76 3.77 -9.86
N ALA A 169 58.39 4.86 -10.58
CA ALA A 169 58.35 5.03 -12.06
C ALA A 169 57.25 4.41 -12.99
N ASP A 170 56.55 5.34 -13.65
CA ASP A 170 56.34 5.47 -15.12
C ASP A 170 55.20 4.80 -15.95
N VAL A 171 54.94 5.49 -17.07
CA VAL A 171 53.76 5.61 -17.97
C VAL A 171 54.24 5.27 -19.40
N PRO A 172 53.47 4.65 -20.34
CA PRO A 172 52.64 5.46 -21.26
C PRO A 172 51.39 4.84 -21.93
N VAL A 173 50.66 5.76 -22.57
CA VAL A 173 49.47 5.61 -23.44
C VAL A 173 49.86 5.17 -24.86
N ALA A 174 48.96 4.48 -25.58
CA ALA A 174 48.98 4.42 -27.05
C ALA A 174 47.56 4.40 -27.65
N VAL A 175 47.41 5.00 -28.83
CA VAL A 175 46.20 5.13 -29.66
C VAL A 175 46.62 4.83 -31.11
N GLU A 176 45.78 4.14 -31.90
CA GLU A 176 45.73 4.13 -33.39
C GLU A 176 44.79 2.98 -33.87
N SER A 177 44.36 2.83 -35.13
CA SER A 177 43.88 3.76 -36.18
C SER A 177 43.38 2.95 -37.40
N ILE A 178 42.64 3.58 -38.31
CA ILE A 178 41.97 2.98 -39.47
C ILE A 178 42.91 2.81 -40.68
N PRO A 179 42.70 1.77 -41.51
CA PRO A 179 42.72 1.93 -42.98
C PRO A 179 41.55 1.17 -43.66
N LEU A 180 41.12 1.38 -44.91
CA LEU A 180 41.08 2.46 -45.92
C LEU A 180 40.39 1.83 -47.16
N VAL A 181 39.83 2.63 -48.06
CA VAL A 181 38.95 2.21 -49.19
C VAL A 181 39.76 1.66 -50.39
N PRO A 182 39.12 1.00 -51.40
CA PRO A 182 39.01 1.70 -52.69
C PRO A 182 37.67 1.58 -53.44
N VAL A 183 37.47 2.51 -54.38
CA VAL A 183 36.26 2.77 -55.18
C VAL A 183 36.38 2.19 -56.59
N ALA A 184 35.28 1.73 -57.22
CA ALA A 184 35.18 1.61 -58.69
C ALA A 184 33.72 1.67 -59.24
N THR A 185 33.38 2.81 -59.84
CA THR A 185 32.60 3.05 -61.09
C THR A 185 31.40 2.19 -61.55
N MET A 186 30.38 2.89 -62.05
CA MET A 186 29.22 2.38 -62.82
C MET A 186 29.55 2.17 -64.31
N GLU A 187 28.93 1.17 -64.96
CA GLU A 187 28.60 1.17 -66.41
C GLU A 187 27.32 0.35 -66.70
N SER A 188 26.71 0.60 -67.86
CA SER A 188 25.47 0.00 -68.42
C SER A 188 25.41 0.35 -69.92
N PRO A 189 24.52 -0.18 -70.79
CA PRO A 189 23.82 -1.48 -70.87
C PRO A 189 24.04 -2.21 -72.23
N VAL A 190 23.71 -3.50 -72.37
CA VAL A 190 23.53 -4.16 -73.71
C VAL A 190 22.37 -5.18 -73.73
N VAL A 191 21.71 -5.30 -74.89
CA VAL A 191 20.42 -5.98 -75.18
C VAL A 191 20.59 -7.43 -75.69
N GLY A 192 19.63 -8.34 -75.43
CA GLY A 192 19.56 -9.67 -76.07
C GLY A 192 18.28 -10.50 -75.86
N ALA A 193 17.35 -10.47 -76.83
CA ALA A 193 16.36 -11.51 -77.26
C ALA A 193 15.54 -12.39 -76.26
N VAL A 194 14.23 -12.12 -76.12
CA VAL A 194 13.07 -12.89 -76.71
C VAL A 194 13.30 -14.41 -76.95
N SER A 195 12.46 -15.41 -76.60
CA SER A 195 11.11 -15.60 -75.96
C SER A 195 10.79 -17.15 -75.89
N PRO A 196 9.61 -17.70 -75.49
CA PRO A 196 8.44 -17.22 -74.69
C PRO A 196 7.94 -18.21 -73.57
N ALA A 197 6.89 -17.79 -72.84
CA ALA A 197 5.83 -18.59 -72.18
C ALA A 197 6.12 -19.45 -70.91
N SER A 198 5.63 -18.99 -69.75
CA SER A 198 4.50 -19.60 -68.99
C SER A 198 4.23 -18.80 -67.71
N GLU A 199 2.97 -18.55 -67.37
CA GLU A 199 2.60 -17.79 -66.17
C GLU A 199 2.75 -18.63 -64.89
N ALA A 200 3.42 -18.06 -63.89
CA ALA A 200 3.30 -18.44 -62.48
C ALA A 200 3.22 -17.13 -61.66
N PRO A 201 2.38 -17.05 -60.61
CA PRO A 201 2.28 -15.84 -59.81
C PRO A 201 3.58 -15.64 -59.03
N VAL A 202 4.31 -14.58 -59.34
CA VAL A 202 5.50 -14.18 -58.59
C VAL A 202 5.04 -13.70 -57.21
N GLU A 203 5.29 -14.50 -56.18
CA GLU A 203 5.27 -14.00 -54.81
C GLU A 203 6.30 -12.87 -54.70
N ALA A 204 5.82 -11.65 -54.48
CA ALA A 204 6.69 -10.52 -54.25
C ALA A 204 7.48 -10.77 -52.96
N GLN A 205 8.78 -11.00 -53.10
CA GLN A 205 9.69 -11.25 -51.98
C GLN A 205 9.78 -9.97 -51.13
N ILE A 206 8.98 -9.91 -50.06
CA ILE A 206 8.99 -8.79 -49.12
C ILE A 206 10.26 -8.93 -48.28
N ASP A 207 11.27 -8.13 -48.61
CA ASP A 207 12.53 -8.00 -47.87
C ASP A 207 12.31 -7.23 -46.57
N GLY A 208 11.55 -7.84 -45.66
CA GLY A 208 11.10 -7.29 -44.39
C GLY A 208 11.34 -8.26 -43.26
N LYS A 209 11.87 -7.77 -42.14
CA LYS A 209 12.12 -8.58 -40.94
C LYS A 209 10.80 -9.18 -40.44
N VAL A 210 10.68 -10.51 -40.51
CA VAL A 210 9.53 -11.27 -40.01
C VAL A 210 9.67 -11.48 -38.50
N LEU A 211 8.60 -11.29 -37.75
CA LEU A 211 8.51 -11.70 -36.34
C LEU A 211 7.71 -12.99 -36.24
N THR A 212 8.17 -13.93 -35.40
CA THR A 212 7.42 -15.13 -35.04
C THR A 212 7.21 -15.13 -33.53
N PHE A 213 5.96 -15.31 -33.10
CA PHE A 213 5.61 -15.50 -31.69
C PHE A 213 5.10 -16.93 -31.49
N LEU A 214 5.59 -17.59 -30.45
CA LEU A 214 5.17 -18.92 -30.02
C LEU A 214 4.36 -18.76 -28.73
N LEU A 215 3.14 -19.29 -28.73
CA LEU A 215 2.14 -19.09 -27.68
C LEU A 215 1.56 -20.43 -27.21
N ASP A 216 1.28 -20.51 -25.91
CA ASP A 216 0.54 -21.61 -25.31
C ASP A 216 -0.91 -21.57 -25.78
N ARG A 217 -1.49 -22.74 -26.09
CA ARG A 217 -2.85 -22.83 -26.62
C ARG A 217 -3.89 -22.16 -25.74
N ASP A 218 -3.82 -22.32 -24.42
CA ASP A 218 -4.79 -21.73 -23.50
C ASP A 218 -4.77 -20.18 -23.56
N VAL A 219 -3.63 -19.56 -23.83
CA VAL A 219 -3.52 -18.10 -24.02
C VAL A 219 -4.30 -17.65 -25.26
N VAL A 220 -4.31 -18.46 -26.32
CA VAL A 220 -5.02 -18.16 -27.56
C VAL A 220 -6.50 -18.54 -27.46
N ASP A 221 -6.82 -19.79 -27.14
CA ASP A 221 -8.19 -20.31 -27.13
C ASP A 221 -9.01 -19.69 -25.99
N VAL A 222 -8.47 -19.62 -24.77
CA VAL A 222 -9.23 -19.17 -23.59
C VAL A 222 -9.04 -17.68 -23.33
N ALA A 223 -7.80 -17.19 -23.23
CA ALA A 223 -7.57 -15.78 -22.89
C ALA A 223 -8.03 -14.84 -24.03
N LEU A 224 -7.57 -15.09 -25.26
CA LEU A 224 -7.99 -14.30 -26.43
C LEU A 224 -9.37 -14.75 -26.97
N GLY A 225 -9.61 -16.06 -27.07
CA GLY A 225 -10.75 -16.64 -27.79
C GLY A 225 -12.06 -16.76 -27.00
N ASP A 226 -12.02 -16.88 -25.67
CA ASP A 226 -13.23 -16.88 -24.81
C ASP A 226 -13.37 -15.56 -24.03
N VAL A 227 -12.36 -15.16 -23.26
CA VAL A 227 -12.47 -14.05 -22.29
C VAL A 227 -12.39 -12.67 -22.96
N LEU A 228 -11.49 -12.51 -23.94
CA LEU A 228 -11.32 -11.28 -24.71
C LEU A 228 -11.98 -11.32 -26.10
N PHE A 229 -12.94 -12.23 -26.32
CA PHE A 229 -13.55 -12.45 -27.63
C PHE A 229 -14.33 -11.23 -28.16
N ARG A 230 -14.33 -11.05 -29.49
CA ARG A 230 -15.28 -10.15 -30.19
C ARG A 230 -15.99 -10.92 -31.29
N ALA A 231 -17.31 -10.81 -31.34
CA ALA A 231 -18.11 -11.40 -32.43
C ALA A 231 -17.78 -10.83 -33.83
N GLU A 232 -17.13 -9.68 -33.90
CA GLU A 232 -16.67 -9.03 -35.13
C GLU A 232 -15.29 -9.55 -35.62
N ASP A 233 -14.56 -10.28 -34.78
CA ASP A 233 -13.26 -10.86 -35.15
C ASP A 233 -13.43 -12.17 -35.93
N ALA A 234 -14.52 -12.91 -35.70
CA ALA A 234 -14.88 -14.12 -36.43
C ALA A 234 -15.22 -13.83 -37.90
N ASP A 235 -14.54 -14.51 -38.83
CA ASP A 235 -14.91 -14.45 -40.25
C ASP A 235 -16.16 -15.29 -40.52
N LYS A 236 -17.07 -14.77 -41.35
CA LYS A 236 -18.33 -15.43 -41.73
C LYS A 236 -18.07 -16.64 -42.62
N GLY A 237 -17.67 -17.75 -42.00
CA GLY A 237 -17.39 -19.03 -42.66
C GLY A 237 -16.45 -19.96 -41.89
N ALA A 238 -15.68 -19.47 -40.89
CA ALA A 238 -14.60 -20.21 -40.25
C ALA A 238 -14.69 -20.23 -38.70
N GLY A 239 -15.76 -20.81 -38.17
CA GLY A 239 -15.89 -21.15 -36.74
C GLY A 239 -15.65 -20.00 -35.75
N ASN A 240 -15.09 -20.34 -34.59
CA ASN A 240 -14.60 -19.41 -33.57
C ASN A 240 -13.07 -19.14 -33.70
N GLU A 241 -12.42 -19.56 -34.79
CA GLU A 241 -10.96 -19.51 -34.92
C GLU A 241 -10.45 -18.08 -35.09
N LEU A 242 -9.44 -17.71 -34.30
CA LEU A 242 -8.78 -16.41 -34.38
C LEU A 242 -7.77 -16.38 -35.54
N VAL A 243 -8.19 -15.83 -36.68
CA VAL A 243 -7.48 -15.71 -37.98
C VAL A 243 -6.06 -15.06 -37.94
N ALA A 244 -5.55 -14.68 -36.77
CA ALA A 244 -4.18 -14.16 -36.59
C ALA A 244 -3.17 -15.23 -36.13
N PHE A 245 -3.63 -16.46 -35.89
CA PHE A 245 -2.83 -17.54 -35.30
C PHE A 245 -2.92 -18.80 -36.18
N GLU A 246 -1.76 -19.39 -36.47
CA GLU A 246 -1.58 -20.63 -37.19
C GLU A 246 -1.16 -21.71 -36.17
N SER A 247 -1.71 -22.92 -36.26
CA SER A 247 -1.28 -24.04 -35.40
C SER A 247 0.18 -24.39 -35.68
N THR A 248 1.00 -24.69 -34.66
CA THR A 248 2.33 -25.29 -34.90
C THR A 248 2.26 -26.78 -35.22
N LEU A 249 1.08 -27.40 -35.09
CA LEU A 249 0.85 -28.81 -35.38
C LEU A 249 0.51 -28.98 -36.87
N ASP A 250 1.50 -28.73 -37.74
CA ASP A 250 1.45 -29.21 -39.12
C ASP A 250 1.91 -30.68 -39.13
N GLU A 251 1.12 -31.60 -39.66
CA GLU A 251 1.44 -33.05 -39.62
C GLU A 251 2.68 -33.45 -40.45
N TRP A 252 3.24 -32.50 -41.23
CA TRP A 252 4.38 -32.73 -42.12
C TRP A 252 5.63 -31.88 -41.88
N ASP A 253 5.58 -30.83 -41.06
CA ASP A 253 6.73 -29.93 -40.88
C ASP A 253 7.72 -30.48 -39.82
N SER A 254 8.52 -31.45 -40.26
CA SER A 254 9.39 -32.29 -39.42
C SER A 254 10.85 -31.81 -39.34
N GLU A 255 11.18 -30.65 -39.92
CA GLU A 255 12.54 -30.10 -39.95
C GLU A 255 12.76 -28.84 -39.11
N ASP A 256 11.71 -28.19 -38.59
CA ASP A 256 11.84 -26.94 -37.83
C ASP A 256 12.34 -27.21 -36.38
N GLN A 257 13.66 -27.24 -36.20
CA GLN A 257 14.35 -27.45 -34.90
C GLN A 257 14.20 -26.26 -33.92
N GLN A 258 12.98 -25.75 -33.73
CA GLN A 258 12.72 -24.62 -32.86
C GLN A 258 12.69 -25.02 -31.39
N LYS A 259 13.30 -24.17 -30.57
CA LYS A 259 13.43 -24.31 -29.11
C LYS A 259 12.10 -24.02 -28.40
N SER A 260 11.07 -24.83 -28.68
CA SER A 260 9.92 -24.94 -27.80
C SER A 260 10.37 -25.60 -26.49
N ASP A 261 9.97 -25.02 -25.37
CA ASP A 261 10.05 -25.62 -24.03
C ASP A 261 8.97 -26.68 -23.79
N GLY A 262 8.19 -27.00 -24.83
CA GLY A 262 7.15 -28.04 -24.83
C GLY A 262 5.76 -27.53 -24.46
N THR A 263 5.54 -26.21 -24.38
CA THR A 263 4.23 -25.62 -24.02
C THR A 263 3.56 -24.84 -25.15
N ALA A 264 4.36 -24.26 -26.06
CA ALA A 264 3.82 -23.48 -27.17
C ALA A 264 3.28 -24.40 -28.28
N GLU A 265 1.97 -24.34 -28.50
CA GLU A 265 1.19 -25.13 -29.46
C GLU A 265 0.65 -24.28 -30.63
N VAL A 266 0.88 -22.95 -30.58
CA VAL A 266 0.33 -21.98 -31.55
C VAL A 266 1.39 -20.96 -31.97
N ARG A 267 1.41 -20.60 -33.26
CA ARG A 267 2.34 -19.65 -33.88
C ARG A 267 1.60 -18.43 -34.42
N ALA A 268 2.18 -17.25 -34.25
CA ALA A 268 1.79 -16.05 -34.99
C ALA A 268 2.96 -15.55 -35.84
N VAL A 269 2.76 -15.47 -37.16
CA VAL A 269 3.76 -14.95 -38.11
C VAL A 269 3.37 -13.53 -38.55
N VAL A 270 4.21 -12.56 -38.17
CA VAL A 270 4.04 -11.15 -38.51
C VAL A 270 5.05 -10.79 -39.60
N ARG A 271 4.55 -10.68 -40.84
CA ARG A 271 5.37 -10.50 -42.07
C ARG A 271 6.03 -9.11 -42.21
N SER A 272 5.81 -8.19 -41.26
CA SER A 272 6.44 -6.88 -41.23
C SER A 272 6.61 -6.39 -39.79
N ALA A 273 7.82 -6.52 -39.23
CA ALA A 273 8.16 -6.04 -37.89
C ALA A 273 7.89 -4.53 -37.70
N GLU A 274 8.23 -3.70 -38.69
CA GLU A 274 8.08 -2.25 -38.63
C GLU A 274 6.61 -1.84 -38.45
N LEU A 275 5.73 -2.34 -39.33
CA LEU A 275 4.27 -2.19 -39.23
C LEU A 275 3.72 -2.62 -37.85
N PHE A 276 4.18 -3.75 -37.32
CA PHE A 276 3.74 -4.25 -36.02
C PHE A 276 4.17 -3.35 -34.87
N HIS A 277 5.46 -2.99 -34.78
CA HIS A 277 5.95 -2.07 -33.77
C HIS A 277 5.25 -0.73 -33.87
N ARG A 278 4.99 -0.23 -35.09
CA ARG A 278 4.27 1.03 -35.29
C ARG A 278 2.82 0.98 -34.80
N VAL A 279 2.12 -0.14 -35.00
CA VAL A 279 0.78 -0.34 -34.44
C VAL A 279 0.83 -0.40 -32.91
N VAL A 280 1.77 -1.14 -32.33
CA VAL A 280 1.96 -1.21 -30.87
C VAL A 280 2.23 0.17 -30.27
N GLU A 281 3.10 0.99 -30.87
CA GLU A 281 3.36 2.37 -30.44
C GLU A 281 2.10 3.25 -30.44
N LEU A 282 1.32 3.22 -31.53
CA LEU A 282 0.12 4.06 -31.67
C LEU A 282 -0.98 3.64 -30.68
N LEU A 283 -1.17 2.33 -30.46
CA LEU A 283 -2.09 1.83 -29.44
C LEU A 283 -1.59 2.12 -28.02
N ALA A 284 -0.28 2.05 -27.76
CA ALA A 284 0.31 2.43 -26.49
C ALA A 284 0.07 3.92 -26.18
N ALA A 285 0.12 4.78 -27.22
CA ALA A 285 -0.22 6.20 -27.17
C ALA A 285 -1.73 6.51 -27.06
N ASP A 286 -2.56 5.49 -26.77
CA ASP A 286 -4.00 5.58 -26.50
C ASP A 286 -4.89 5.93 -27.72
N LEU A 287 -4.40 5.72 -28.94
CA LEU A 287 -5.21 5.88 -30.16
C LEU A 287 -6.18 4.70 -30.35
N SER A 288 -7.34 4.98 -30.94
CA SER A 288 -8.30 3.93 -31.33
C SER A 288 -7.76 3.08 -32.49
N PHE A 289 -8.39 1.91 -32.72
CA PHE A 289 -8.04 1.06 -33.86
C PHE A 289 -8.23 1.76 -35.20
N ASP A 290 -9.28 2.58 -35.34
CA ASP A 290 -9.55 3.33 -36.57
C ASP A 290 -8.58 4.49 -36.78
N GLN A 291 -8.22 5.22 -35.70
CA GLN A 291 -7.19 6.27 -35.75
C GLN A 291 -5.82 5.67 -36.13
N THR A 292 -5.47 4.54 -35.52
CA THR A 292 -4.23 3.80 -35.82
C THR A 292 -4.22 3.32 -37.27
N ALA A 293 -5.33 2.73 -37.74
CA ALA A 293 -5.46 2.28 -39.13
C ALA A 293 -5.31 3.45 -40.12
N ALA A 294 -5.95 4.59 -39.86
CA ALA A 294 -5.89 5.76 -40.75
C ALA A 294 -4.46 6.34 -40.85
N ILE A 295 -3.73 6.45 -39.73
CA ILE A 295 -2.34 6.94 -39.72
C ILE A 295 -1.43 5.99 -40.51
N VAL A 296 -1.55 4.68 -40.26
CA VAL A 296 -0.71 3.67 -40.91
C VAL A 296 -1.02 3.55 -42.41
N GLN A 297 -2.29 3.61 -42.81
CA GLN A 297 -2.69 3.61 -44.23
C GLN A 297 -2.20 4.87 -44.97
N ALA A 298 -2.15 6.03 -44.32
CA ALA A 298 -1.60 7.24 -44.91
C ALA A 298 -0.08 7.22 -45.08
N GLN A 299 0.63 6.30 -44.41
CA GLN A 299 2.09 6.18 -44.42
C GLN A 299 2.61 5.02 -45.29
N THR A 300 1.75 4.06 -45.66
CA THR A 300 2.16 2.84 -46.37
C THR A 300 1.71 2.85 -47.83
N THR A 301 2.62 2.58 -48.77
CA THR A 301 2.32 2.49 -50.22
C THR A 301 1.66 1.18 -50.65
N THR A 302 1.65 0.16 -49.79
CA THR A 302 1.04 -1.16 -50.06
C THR A 302 -0.44 -1.18 -49.67
N GLY A 303 -1.23 -2.00 -50.35
CA GLY A 303 -2.70 -1.97 -50.33
C GLY A 303 -3.38 -2.50 -49.05
N ILE A 304 -3.03 -1.96 -47.89
CA ILE A 304 -3.68 -2.26 -46.60
C ILE A 304 -5.12 -1.73 -46.61
N ARG A 305 -6.11 -2.59 -46.89
CA ARG A 305 -7.53 -2.22 -46.95
C ARG A 305 -8.28 -2.60 -45.67
N GLY A 306 -8.75 -1.59 -44.93
CA GLY A 306 -9.63 -1.74 -43.75
C GLY A 306 -8.89 -1.71 -42.41
N ASN A 307 -9.62 -1.67 -41.29
CA ASN A 307 -9.08 -1.60 -39.93
C ASN A 307 -8.69 -2.98 -39.34
N ARG A 308 -9.18 -4.09 -39.91
CA ARG A 308 -9.00 -5.46 -39.38
C ARG A 308 -7.53 -5.88 -39.18
N PHE A 309 -6.58 -5.31 -39.92
CA PHE A 309 -5.15 -5.60 -39.71
C PHE A 309 -4.65 -5.07 -38.36
N VAL A 310 -5.13 -3.91 -37.89
CA VAL A 310 -4.78 -3.35 -36.57
C VAL A 310 -5.27 -4.31 -35.48
N THR A 311 -6.51 -4.79 -35.59
CA THR A 311 -7.07 -5.77 -34.65
C THR A 311 -6.27 -7.07 -34.63
N ARG A 312 -5.85 -7.59 -35.80
CA ARG A 312 -5.00 -8.80 -35.87
C ARG A 312 -3.62 -8.59 -35.24
N LEU A 313 -2.94 -7.49 -35.53
CA LEU A 313 -1.63 -7.18 -34.93
C LEU A 313 -1.75 -6.92 -33.41
N ALA A 314 -2.85 -6.29 -32.97
CA ALA A 314 -3.17 -6.12 -31.55
C ALA A 314 -3.41 -7.47 -30.85
N ARG A 315 -4.10 -8.43 -31.48
CA ARG A 315 -4.27 -9.80 -30.94
C ARG A 315 -2.92 -10.48 -30.71
N VAL A 316 -2.00 -10.38 -31.67
CA VAL A 316 -0.63 -10.92 -31.53
C VAL A 316 0.15 -10.21 -30.42
N ALA A 317 0.07 -8.88 -30.33
CA ALA A 317 0.75 -8.12 -29.28
C ALA A 317 0.23 -8.45 -27.87
N VAL A 318 -1.10 -8.60 -27.71
CA VAL A 318 -1.71 -9.04 -26.44
C VAL A 318 -1.27 -10.47 -26.11
N GLY A 319 -1.40 -11.42 -27.05
CA GLY A 319 -0.99 -12.82 -26.83
C GLY A 319 0.47 -12.96 -26.41
N ALA A 320 1.38 -12.25 -27.10
CA ALA A 320 2.80 -12.22 -26.76
C ALA A 320 3.05 -11.66 -25.35
N ASN A 321 2.38 -10.57 -24.96
CA ASN A 321 2.48 -10.03 -23.61
C ASN A 321 1.94 -10.99 -22.54
N LEU A 322 0.81 -11.65 -22.79
CA LEU A 322 0.24 -12.59 -21.84
C LEU A 322 1.17 -13.80 -21.64
N GLN A 323 1.79 -14.29 -22.72
CA GLN A 323 2.82 -15.34 -22.66
C GLN A 323 4.05 -14.91 -21.86
N ASP A 324 4.57 -13.72 -22.12
CA ASP A 324 5.76 -13.20 -21.42
C ASP A 324 5.46 -12.88 -19.95
N LEU A 325 4.25 -12.38 -19.63
CA LEU A 325 3.77 -12.21 -18.26
C LEU A 325 3.65 -13.57 -17.55
N GLY A 326 3.13 -14.59 -18.22
CA GLY A 326 3.09 -15.97 -17.73
C GLY A 326 4.47 -16.50 -17.36
N ARG A 327 5.49 -16.23 -18.20
CA ARG A 327 6.89 -16.56 -17.92
C ARG A 327 7.46 -15.81 -16.71
N VAL A 328 7.18 -14.52 -16.57
CA VAL A 328 7.57 -13.72 -15.39
C VAL A 328 6.93 -14.26 -14.10
N MET A 329 5.65 -14.62 -14.13
CA MET A 329 4.94 -15.28 -13.02
C MET A 329 5.48 -16.69 -12.73
N GLN A 330 5.88 -17.43 -13.77
CA GLN A 330 6.48 -18.77 -13.64
C GLN A 330 7.90 -18.72 -13.04
N ARG A 331 8.68 -17.67 -13.30
CA ARG A 331 10.04 -17.49 -12.73
C ARG A 331 10.04 -16.98 -11.29
N SER A 332 9.04 -16.20 -10.90
CA SER A 332 8.94 -15.62 -9.56
C SER A 332 8.33 -16.63 -8.58
N TRP A 333 8.85 -16.73 -7.36
CA TRP A 333 8.33 -17.68 -6.37
C TRP A 333 6.97 -17.24 -5.78
N ALA A 334 6.68 -15.94 -5.81
CA ALA A 334 5.41 -15.35 -5.41
C ALA A 334 5.12 -14.06 -6.18
N PHE A 335 3.84 -13.72 -6.26
CA PHE A 335 3.34 -12.43 -6.77
C PHE A 335 2.07 -12.03 -6.00
N SER A 336 1.67 -10.76 -6.06
CA SER A 336 0.40 -10.29 -5.52
C SER A 336 -0.53 -9.79 -6.62
N LEU A 337 -1.83 -9.74 -6.33
CA LEU A 337 -2.80 -9.01 -7.14
C LEU A 337 -3.04 -7.61 -6.56
N SER A 338 -3.41 -6.65 -7.40
CA SER A 338 -3.90 -5.35 -6.98
C SER A 338 -5.14 -4.96 -7.76
N LEU A 339 -6.19 -4.56 -7.04
CA LEU A 339 -7.52 -4.24 -7.57
C LEU A 339 -7.77 -2.74 -7.38
N HIS A 340 -7.74 -1.99 -8.48
CA HIS A 340 -7.93 -0.54 -8.47
C HIS A 340 -9.27 -0.17 -9.12
N SER A 341 -9.99 0.79 -8.54
CA SER A 341 -11.24 1.30 -9.12
C SER A 341 -10.91 2.45 -10.08
N VAL A 342 -11.24 2.28 -11.37
CA VAL A 342 -10.94 3.25 -12.43
C VAL A 342 -12.23 3.67 -13.13
N ASP A 343 -12.58 4.95 -12.99
CA ASP A 343 -13.62 5.59 -13.80
C ASP A 343 -13.07 5.94 -15.19
N ARG A 344 -13.69 5.38 -16.23
CA ARG A 344 -13.32 5.53 -17.64
C ARG A 344 -14.40 6.26 -18.47
N ARG A 345 -15.16 7.15 -17.83
CA ARG A 345 -16.10 8.07 -18.50
C ARG A 345 -15.49 8.74 -19.74
N GLN A 346 -16.26 8.79 -20.82
CA GLN A 346 -15.91 9.58 -22.00
C GLN A 346 -16.07 11.09 -21.75
N ARG A 347 -15.39 11.90 -22.57
CA ARG A 347 -15.47 13.36 -22.47
C ARG A 347 -16.89 13.86 -22.78
N GLY A 348 -17.60 14.32 -21.75
CA GLY A 348 -18.99 14.81 -21.84
C GLY A 348 -20.03 13.82 -21.32
N GLU A 349 -19.63 12.59 -21.00
CA GLU A 349 -20.46 11.59 -20.32
C GLU A 349 -20.66 12.00 -18.86
N LYS A 350 -21.90 11.92 -18.37
CA LYS A 350 -22.23 12.27 -16.97
C LYS A 350 -22.11 11.06 -16.06
N ASP A 351 -22.65 9.93 -16.50
CA ASP A 351 -22.81 8.72 -15.70
C ASP A 351 -21.47 7.95 -15.60
N PRO A 352 -21.06 7.50 -14.41
CA PRO A 352 -19.75 6.90 -14.18
C PRO A 352 -19.61 5.54 -14.87
N ARG A 353 -18.49 5.31 -15.57
CA ARG A 353 -18.17 4.01 -16.17
C ARG A 353 -17.02 3.38 -15.41
N VAL A 354 -17.34 2.65 -14.34
CA VAL A 354 -16.37 2.12 -13.38
C VAL A 354 -15.85 0.75 -13.81
N PHE A 355 -14.54 0.56 -13.73
CA PHE A 355 -13.84 -0.70 -13.98
C PHE A 355 -12.99 -1.05 -12.76
N ILE A 356 -12.85 -2.34 -12.46
CA ILE A 356 -11.78 -2.88 -11.62
C ILE A 356 -10.61 -3.23 -12.54
N ASP A 357 -9.52 -2.46 -12.44
CA ASP A 357 -8.24 -2.74 -13.10
C ASP A 357 -7.47 -3.74 -12.23
N VAL A 358 -7.37 -4.98 -12.72
CA VAL A 358 -6.60 -6.06 -12.08
C VAL A 358 -5.16 -5.99 -12.59
N ARG A 359 -4.21 -5.89 -11.67
CA ARG A 359 -2.77 -5.90 -11.98
C ARG A 359 -2.03 -6.94 -11.14
N VAL A 360 -0.98 -7.53 -11.73
CA VAL A 360 -0.04 -8.42 -11.05
C VAL A 360 1.17 -7.59 -10.60
N ARG A 361 1.50 -7.63 -9.30
CA ARG A 361 2.79 -7.12 -8.79
C ARG A 361 3.75 -8.27 -8.56
N VAL A 362 4.94 -8.14 -9.11
CA VAL A 362 5.97 -9.18 -9.11
C VAL A 362 7.34 -8.58 -8.80
N PHE A 363 8.17 -9.32 -8.06
CA PHE A 363 9.57 -8.97 -7.89
C PHE A 363 10.41 -9.78 -8.87
N CYS A 364 11.04 -9.12 -9.83
CA CYS A 364 11.87 -9.75 -10.85
C CYS A 364 13.06 -8.84 -11.18
N SER A 365 14.20 -9.44 -11.54
CA SER A 365 15.43 -8.70 -11.89
C SER A 365 15.88 -7.64 -10.87
N GLY A 366 15.56 -7.81 -9.59
CA GLY A 366 15.86 -6.85 -8.50
C GLY A 366 14.86 -5.70 -8.35
N LYS A 367 13.79 -5.66 -9.15
CA LYS A 367 12.83 -4.55 -9.21
C LYS A 367 11.41 -5.02 -8.89
N MET A 368 10.64 -4.11 -8.30
CA MET A 368 9.20 -4.25 -8.15
C MET A 368 8.53 -3.78 -9.44
N GLU A 369 8.01 -4.72 -10.21
CA GLU A 369 7.28 -4.46 -11.44
C GLU A 369 5.78 -4.70 -11.24
N ILE A 370 4.96 -3.96 -11.98
CA ILE A 370 3.49 -4.02 -11.91
C ILE A 370 2.97 -4.10 -13.34
N PHE A 371 2.29 -5.19 -13.67
CA PHE A 371 1.72 -5.43 -14.99
C PHE A 371 0.21 -5.42 -14.95
N HIS A 372 -0.40 -4.72 -15.90
CA HIS A 372 -1.81 -4.83 -16.18
C HIS A 372 -2.14 -6.27 -16.61
N LEU A 373 -3.18 -6.85 -16.02
CA LEU A 373 -3.65 -8.19 -16.35
C LEU A 373 -4.94 -8.12 -17.17
N LEU A 374 -6.00 -7.52 -16.59
CA LEU A 374 -7.34 -7.50 -17.14
C LEU A 374 -8.18 -6.38 -16.50
N THR A 375 -9.02 -5.68 -17.26
CA THR A 375 -10.06 -4.79 -16.74
C THR A 375 -11.42 -5.49 -16.65
N LEU A 376 -12.13 -5.26 -15.54
CA LEU A 376 -13.43 -5.86 -15.25
C LEU A 376 -14.48 -4.75 -15.00
N PRO A 377 -15.43 -4.51 -15.91
CA PRO A 377 -16.41 -3.43 -15.85
C PRO A 377 -17.50 -3.69 -14.81
N VAL A 378 -17.72 -2.74 -13.92
CA VAL A 378 -18.72 -2.82 -12.85
C VAL A 378 -20.03 -2.21 -13.33
N GLU A 379 -21.03 -3.07 -13.60
CA GLU A 379 -22.40 -2.63 -13.89
C GLU A 379 -23.11 -2.14 -12.61
N ASP A 380 -23.82 -1.01 -12.70
CA ASP A 380 -24.69 -0.51 -11.62
C ASP A 380 -26.02 -1.28 -11.60
N GLY A 381 -26.42 -1.77 -10.42
CA GLY A 381 -27.75 -2.34 -10.15
C GLY A 381 -27.78 -3.82 -9.76
N GLY A 382 -26.69 -4.56 -9.94
CA GLY A 382 -26.55 -5.95 -9.46
C GLY A 382 -26.18 -6.06 -7.97
N ASP A 383 -26.34 -7.26 -7.39
CA ASP A 383 -25.78 -7.55 -6.07
C ASP A 383 -24.23 -7.55 -6.15
N PRO A 384 -23.52 -6.75 -5.33
CA PRO A 384 -22.06 -6.67 -5.39
C PRO A 384 -21.34 -7.98 -5.02
N GLY A 385 -21.98 -8.85 -4.23
CA GLY A 385 -21.45 -10.17 -3.90
C GLY A 385 -21.39 -11.05 -5.15
N THR A 386 -22.55 -11.26 -5.77
CA THR A 386 -22.75 -12.07 -6.98
C THR A 386 -21.95 -11.53 -8.17
N THR A 387 -21.94 -10.20 -8.37
CA THR A 387 -21.14 -9.55 -9.43
C THR A 387 -19.65 -9.83 -9.23
N GLY A 388 -19.16 -9.75 -8.00
CA GLY A 388 -17.77 -10.07 -7.67
C GLY A 388 -17.42 -11.55 -7.73
N GLU A 389 -18.40 -12.46 -7.57
CA GLU A 389 -18.19 -13.89 -7.82
C GLU A 389 -18.03 -14.16 -9.32
N ILE A 390 -18.90 -13.61 -10.17
CA ILE A 390 -18.81 -13.76 -11.64
C ILE A 390 -17.48 -13.20 -12.16
N MET A 391 -17.12 -11.98 -11.74
CA MET A 391 -15.84 -11.35 -12.08
C MET A 391 -14.63 -12.15 -11.59
N PHE A 392 -14.72 -12.74 -10.39
CA PHE A 392 -13.67 -13.60 -9.86
C PHE A 392 -13.49 -14.84 -10.73
N GLU A 393 -14.57 -15.53 -11.15
CA GLU A 393 -14.44 -16.70 -12.02
C GLU A 393 -13.86 -16.30 -13.40
N THR A 394 -14.28 -15.17 -13.99
CA THR A 394 -13.67 -14.63 -15.23
C THR A 394 -12.16 -14.37 -15.07
N MET A 395 -11.76 -13.69 -13.99
CA MET A 395 -10.35 -13.43 -13.66
C MET A 395 -9.58 -14.72 -13.40
N SER A 396 -10.19 -15.71 -12.73
CA SER A 396 -9.60 -17.01 -12.41
C SER A 396 -9.34 -17.83 -13.68
N THR A 397 -10.29 -17.90 -14.60
CA THR A 397 -10.13 -18.54 -15.92
C THR A 397 -9.02 -17.87 -16.72
N PHE A 398 -8.99 -16.54 -16.77
CA PHE A 398 -7.94 -15.79 -17.45
C PHE A 398 -6.55 -16.06 -16.83
N LEU A 399 -6.42 -16.02 -15.50
CA LEU A 399 -5.18 -16.36 -14.80
C LEU A 399 -4.74 -17.81 -15.02
N GLN A 400 -5.67 -18.77 -15.05
CA GLN A 400 -5.37 -20.18 -15.31
C GLN A 400 -4.81 -20.39 -16.72
N SER A 401 -5.33 -19.68 -17.72
CA SER A 401 -4.84 -19.74 -19.11
C SER A 401 -3.41 -19.22 -19.28
N ILE A 402 -2.98 -18.27 -18.45
CA ILE A 402 -1.64 -17.66 -18.47
C ILE A 402 -0.66 -18.40 -17.56
N HIS A 403 -1.15 -18.91 -16.41
CA HIS A 403 -0.33 -19.64 -15.45
C HIS A 403 -1.21 -20.62 -14.63
N LYS A 404 -1.23 -21.89 -15.07
CA LYS A 404 -2.09 -22.97 -14.55
C LYS A 404 -2.03 -23.20 -13.03
N ARG A 405 -0.94 -22.79 -12.36
CA ARG A 405 -0.72 -22.99 -10.90
C ARG A 405 -0.74 -21.67 -10.10
N TRP A 406 -1.32 -20.60 -10.62
CA TRP A 406 -1.30 -19.25 -10.02
C TRP A 406 -1.75 -19.20 -8.55
N GLN A 407 -2.72 -20.02 -8.15
CA GLN A 407 -3.21 -20.14 -6.77
C GLN A 407 -2.12 -20.58 -5.78
N GLN A 408 -1.13 -21.33 -6.24
CA GLN A 408 0.02 -21.75 -5.44
C GLN A 408 1.00 -20.60 -5.21
N LYS A 409 1.07 -19.63 -6.14
CA LYS A 409 2.04 -18.53 -6.12
C LYS A 409 1.51 -17.20 -5.60
N VAL A 410 0.20 -16.96 -5.68
CA VAL A 410 -0.40 -15.72 -5.14
C VAL A 410 -0.16 -15.63 -3.63
N ILE A 411 0.43 -14.53 -3.17
CA ILE A 411 0.79 -14.29 -1.76
C ILE A 411 0.00 -13.14 -1.12
N GLY A 412 -0.70 -12.34 -1.91
CA GLY A 412 -1.60 -11.34 -1.38
C GLY A 412 -2.46 -10.66 -2.43
N CYS A 413 -3.38 -9.83 -1.95
CA CYS A 413 -4.17 -8.92 -2.76
C CYS A 413 -4.19 -7.54 -2.07
N SER A 414 -3.99 -6.46 -2.81
CA SER A 414 -4.26 -5.11 -2.33
C SER A 414 -5.52 -4.55 -2.98
N SER A 415 -6.44 -3.98 -2.19
CA SER A 415 -7.65 -3.33 -2.71
C SER A 415 -7.81 -1.92 -2.17
N GLU A 416 -8.36 -1.03 -2.99
CA GLU A 416 -8.71 0.32 -2.56
C GLU A 416 -10.01 0.32 -1.74
N ILE A 417 -10.01 1.03 -0.60
CA ILE A 417 -11.26 1.38 0.06
C ILE A 417 -11.80 2.65 -0.58
N MET A 418 -12.96 2.56 -1.23
CA MET A 418 -13.81 3.69 -1.55
C MET A 418 -15.12 3.59 -0.78
N GLN A 419 -15.58 4.70 -0.22
CA GLN A 419 -16.87 4.79 0.46
C GLN A 419 -17.99 5.17 -0.51
N GLN A 420 -19.23 4.84 -0.15
CA GLN A 420 -20.42 5.42 -0.76
C GLN A 420 -20.47 6.91 -0.42
N GLY A 421 -20.23 7.76 -1.41
CA GLY A 421 -20.70 9.14 -1.36
C GLY A 421 -22.23 9.16 -1.44
N THR A 422 -22.88 10.18 -0.88
CA THR A 422 -24.33 10.39 -1.00
C THR A 422 -24.79 10.52 -2.46
N ASP A 423 -23.86 10.88 -3.35
CA ASP A 423 -24.11 11.30 -4.73
C ASP A 423 -23.43 10.38 -5.77
N SER A 424 -22.72 9.31 -5.33
CA SER A 424 -22.04 8.36 -6.24
C SER A 424 -22.13 6.92 -5.74
N THR A 425 -23.22 6.24 -6.09
CA THR A 425 -23.49 4.83 -5.74
C THR A 425 -22.45 3.86 -6.30
N SER A 426 -21.98 4.09 -7.54
CA SER A 426 -21.12 3.18 -8.30
C SER A 426 -19.74 2.89 -7.66
N ASN A 427 -19.07 3.92 -7.12
CA ASN A 427 -17.75 3.74 -6.48
C ASN A 427 -17.83 2.85 -5.22
N GLY A 428 -18.95 2.91 -4.50
CA GLY A 428 -19.21 2.01 -3.36
C GLY A 428 -19.48 0.58 -3.80
N VAL A 429 -20.17 0.38 -4.93
CA VAL A 429 -20.37 -0.93 -5.56
C VAL A 429 -19.03 -1.53 -5.97
N ALA A 430 -18.16 -0.79 -6.67
CA ALA A 430 -16.83 -1.28 -7.07
C ALA A 430 -15.95 -1.70 -5.87
N SER A 431 -15.95 -0.92 -4.78
CA SER A 431 -15.29 -1.26 -3.50
C SER A 431 -15.83 -2.57 -2.89
N ALA A 432 -17.14 -2.82 -2.97
CA ALA A 432 -17.77 -4.05 -2.49
C ALA A 432 -17.50 -5.26 -3.40
N VAL A 433 -17.48 -5.07 -4.72
CA VAL A 433 -17.13 -6.08 -5.72
C VAL A 433 -15.67 -6.49 -5.59
N ALA A 434 -14.73 -5.54 -5.51
CA ALA A 434 -13.30 -5.81 -5.31
C ALA A 434 -13.02 -6.57 -3.99
N ARG A 435 -13.79 -6.27 -2.93
CA ARG A 435 -13.78 -7.04 -1.67
C ARG A 435 -14.30 -8.47 -1.84
N SER A 436 -15.32 -8.68 -2.67
CA SER A 436 -15.82 -10.02 -3.00
C SER A 436 -14.76 -10.84 -3.75
N ILE A 437 -14.18 -10.28 -4.81
CA ILE A 437 -13.06 -10.89 -5.58
C ILE A 437 -11.89 -11.23 -4.64
N THR A 438 -11.45 -10.28 -3.80
CA THR A 438 -10.36 -10.47 -2.83
C THR A 438 -10.62 -11.66 -1.90
N ARG A 439 -11.85 -11.78 -1.36
CA ARG A 439 -12.25 -12.89 -0.50
C ARG A 439 -12.23 -14.24 -1.25
N ARG A 440 -12.61 -14.26 -2.53
CA ARG A 440 -12.54 -15.48 -3.35
C ARG A 440 -11.09 -15.89 -3.64
N VAL A 441 -10.19 -14.93 -3.90
CA VAL A 441 -8.74 -15.18 -4.00
C VAL A 441 -8.20 -15.76 -2.68
N GLU A 442 -8.51 -15.14 -1.54
CA GLU A 442 -8.10 -15.61 -0.21
C GLU A 442 -8.56 -17.06 0.07
N GLN A 443 -9.77 -17.42 -0.39
CA GLN A 443 -10.32 -18.78 -0.23
C GLN A 443 -9.58 -19.85 -1.06
N GLN A 444 -8.89 -19.48 -2.14
CA GLN A 444 -8.19 -20.39 -3.03
C GLN A 444 -6.65 -20.35 -2.88
N ALA A 445 -6.12 -19.31 -2.25
CA ALA A 445 -4.68 -19.16 -2.05
C ALA A 445 -4.12 -20.09 -0.96
N LEU A 446 -2.86 -20.49 -1.12
CA LEU A 446 -2.10 -21.19 -0.07
C LEU A 446 -1.94 -20.32 1.21
N PRO A 447 -1.70 -20.95 2.38
CA PRO A 447 -1.39 -20.25 3.63
C PRO A 447 -0.29 -19.17 3.50
N GLY A 448 -0.35 -18.18 4.39
CA GLY A 448 0.49 -16.99 4.31
C GLY A 448 -0.04 -15.88 3.40
N PHE A 449 -1.18 -16.09 2.72
CA PHE A 449 -1.85 -15.03 1.97
C PHE A 449 -2.22 -13.83 2.88
N VAL A 450 -2.08 -12.60 2.38
CA VAL A 450 -2.51 -11.38 3.10
C VAL A 450 -3.31 -10.44 2.21
N HIS A 451 -4.36 -9.84 2.79
CA HIS A 451 -5.08 -8.72 2.18
C HIS A 451 -4.52 -7.40 2.71
N VAL A 452 -4.18 -6.47 1.81
CA VAL A 452 -3.64 -5.14 2.13
C VAL A 452 -4.59 -4.05 1.66
N PRO A 453 -5.56 -3.62 2.49
CA PRO A 453 -6.45 -2.52 2.13
C PRO A 453 -5.68 -1.18 2.11
N SER A 454 -5.99 -0.32 1.14
CA SER A 454 -5.43 1.03 1.04
C SER A 454 -6.40 2.08 1.59
N ALA A 455 -5.98 2.77 2.65
CA ALA A 455 -6.72 3.88 3.28
C ALA A 455 -6.59 5.20 2.52
N ARG A 456 -5.59 5.32 1.64
CA ARG A 456 -5.23 6.58 0.98
C ARG A 456 -6.30 7.09 -0.01
N PRO A 457 -6.90 6.27 -0.89
CA PRO A 457 -8.00 6.70 -1.75
C PRO A 457 -9.22 7.17 -0.93
N ALA A 458 -9.59 6.45 0.14
CA ALA A 458 -10.63 6.86 1.06
C ALA A 458 -10.34 8.24 1.67
N LEU A 459 -9.14 8.44 2.23
CA LEU A 459 -8.74 9.73 2.80
C LEU A 459 -8.77 10.85 1.73
N ASP A 460 -8.19 10.61 0.55
CA ASP A 460 -8.18 11.61 -0.53
C ASP A 460 -9.59 12.00 -0.98
N ALA A 461 -10.53 11.04 -1.07
CA ALA A 461 -11.92 11.30 -1.41
C ALA A 461 -12.68 12.04 -0.29
N LEU A 462 -12.47 11.67 0.98
CA LEU A 462 -13.09 12.35 2.12
C LEU A 462 -12.60 13.80 2.26
N MET A 463 -11.31 14.03 2.05
CA MET A 463 -10.75 15.37 2.05
C MET A 463 -11.23 16.18 0.87
N GLN A 464 -11.36 15.59 -0.33
CA GLN A 464 -11.96 16.29 -1.47
C GLN A 464 -13.40 16.69 -1.17
N TRP A 465 -14.23 15.78 -0.65
CA TRP A 465 -15.61 16.08 -0.24
C TRP A 465 -15.67 17.23 0.78
N PHE A 466 -14.80 17.23 1.80
CA PHE A 466 -14.75 18.31 2.79
C PHE A 466 -14.41 19.65 2.13
N PHE A 467 -13.42 19.68 1.24
CA PHE A 467 -13.02 20.90 0.51
C PHE A 467 -14.14 21.39 -0.41
N ASP A 468 -14.73 20.50 -1.20
CA ASP A 468 -15.85 20.81 -2.10
C ASP A 468 -17.04 21.39 -1.33
N SER A 469 -17.31 20.89 -0.12
CA SER A 469 -18.36 21.43 0.77
C SER A 469 -18.15 22.89 1.17
N VAL A 470 -16.89 23.38 1.19
CA VAL A 470 -16.51 24.78 1.43
C VAL A 470 -16.43 25.58 0.12
N LEU A 471 -15.84 25.01 -0.93
CA LEU A 471 -15.63 25.69 -2.22
C LEU A 471 -16.96 26.06 -2.89
N PHE A 472 -17.93 25.14 -2.87
CA PHE A 472 -19.14 25.22 -3.68
C PHE A 472 -20.40 25.64 -2.90
N THR A 473 -20.28 25.96 -1.60
CA THR A 473 -21.41 26.49 -0.79
C THR A 473 -21.99 27.79 -1.38
N ASP A 474 -23.27 28.06 -1.09
CA ASP A 474 -23.98 29.29 -1.46
C ASP A 474 -23.94 29.64 -2.97
N GLY A 475 -23.79 28.63 -3.84
CA GLY A 475 -23.58 28.83 -5.27
C GLY A 475 -22.13 29.18 -5.62
N ALA A 476 -21.17 28.49 -4.99
CA ALA A 476 -19.74 28.63 -5.20
C ALA A 476 -19.17 30.06 -4.99
N LYS A 477 -19.76 30.84 -4.07
CA LYS A 477 -19.31 32.21 -3.77
C LYS A 477 -17.88 32.25 -3.24
N TRP A 478 -17.51 31.31 -2.37
CA TRP A 478 -16.16 31.24 -1.81
C TRP A 478 -15.12 30.99 -2.91
N HIS A 479 -15.36 30.00 -3.77
CA HIS A 479 -14.53 29.68 -4.93
C HIS A 479 -14.45 30.83 -5.95
N SER A 480 -15.57 31.49 -6.25
CA SER A 480 -15.59 32.64 -7.17
C SER A 480 -14.73 33.80 -6.66
N ASN A 481 -14.79 34.08 -5.35
CA ASN A 481 -13.93 35.09 -4.73
C ASN A 481 -12.46 34.69 -4.73
N LEU A 482 -12.12 33.41 -4.49
CA LEU A 482 -10.75 32.91 -4.59
C LEU A 482 -10.15 33.15 -5.98
N ILE A 483 -10.87 32.80 -7.05
CA ILE A 483 -10.41 33.02 -8.44
C ILE A 483 -10.22 34.52 -8.71
N ARG A 484 -11.22 35.35 -8.37
CA ARG A 484 -11.17 36.81 -8.61
C ARG A 484 -10.02 37.48 -7.87
N LEU A 485 -9.81 37.12 -6.60
CA LEU A 485 -8.70 37.65 -5.81
C LEU A 485 -7.35 37.20 -6.37
N SER A 486 -7.21 35.92 -6.71
CA SER A 486 -5.94 35.38 -7.25
C SER A 486 -5.58 36.06 -8.57
N ALA A 487 -6.52 36.17 -9.51
CA ALA A 487 -6.32 36.87 -10.79
C ALA A 487 -6.00 38.36 -10.60
N TYR A 488 -6.64 39.03 -9.64
CA TYR A 488 -6.35 40.43 -9.31
C TYR A 488 -4.93 40.61 -8.74
N LEU A 489 -4.52 39.76 -7.78
CA LEU A 489 -3.18 39.80 -7.21
C LEU A 489 -2.11 39.47 -8.26
N GLN A 490 -2.32 38.47 -9.10
CA GLN A 490 -1.44 38.15 -10.23
C GLN A 490 -1.26 39.35 -11.16
N ARG A 491 -2.35 40.02 -11.55
CA ARG A 491 -2.28 41.23 -12.38
C ARG A 491 -1.50 42.36 -11.71
N LEU A 492 -1.67 42.58 -10.40
CA LEU A 492 -0.92 43.61 -9.68
C LEU A 492 0.57 43.28 -9.55
N ILE A 493 0.93 42.01 -9.31
CA ILE A 493 2.34 41.56 -9.27
C ILE A 493 3.00 41.77 -10.65
N VAL A 494 2.37 41.30 -11.73
CA VAL A 494 2.91 41.41 -13.11
C VAL A 494 3.06 42.87 -13.54
N THR A 495 2.17 43.76 -13.10
CA THR A 495 2.23 45.20 -13.43
C THR A 495 3.08 46.02 -12.45
N GLY A 496 3.89 45.39 -11.59
CA GLY A 496 4.75 46.08 -10.61
C GLY A 496 3.98 46.87 -9.54
N ASN A 497 2.68 46.64 -9.41
CA ASN A 497 1.74 47.45 -8.64
C ASN A 497 1.42 46.86 -7.24
N ALA A 498 2.23 45.91 -6.78
CA ALA A 498 2.06 45.15 -5.55
C ALA A 498 3.24 45.33 -4.56
N GLU A 499 3.65 46.58 -4.35
CA GLU A 499 4.79 46.97 -3.49
C GLU A 499 4.76 46.28 -2.11
N GLU A 500 3.58 46.13 -1.49
CA GLU A 500 3.41 45.46 -0.20
C GLU A 500 3.79 43.97 -0.24
N LEU A 501 3.53 43.28 -1.36
CA LEU A 501 3.90 41.87 -1.56
C LEU A 501 5.40 41.74 -1.87
N SER A 502 5.92 42.65 -2.70
CA SER A 502 7.35 42.70 -3.05
C SER A 502 8.22 43.01 -1.82
N ALA A 503 7.84 43.99 -1.00
CA ALA A 503 8.55 44.36 0.23
C ALA A 503 8.49 43.28 1.33
N ALA A 504 7.49 42.40 1.27
CA ALA A 504 7.36 41.24 2.14
C ALA A 504 7.99 39.95 1.55
N SER A 505 8.72 40.05 0.43
CA SER A 505 9.36 38.93 -0.27
C SER A 505 8.41 37.76 -0.58
N VAL A 506 7.14 38.06 -0.86
CA VAL A 506 6.12 37.04 -1.12
C VAL A 506 6.35 36.41 -2.49
N THR A 507 6.27 35.08 -2.56
CA THR A 507 6.40 34.32 -3.82
C THR A 507 5.24 34.58 -4.79
N ALA A 508 5.40 34.20 -6.06
CA ALA A 508 4.37 34.39 -7.08
C ALA A 508 2.99 33.86 -6.65
N CYS A 509 1.94 34.64 -6.90
CA CYS A 509 0.57 34.28 -6.51
C CYS A 509 0.08 33.04 -7.29
N PRO A 510 -0.34 31.96 -6.59
CA PRO A 510 -0.63 30.68 -7.21
C PRO A 510 -1.82 30.76 -8.19
N HIS A 511 -1.73 30.01 -9.29
CA HIS A 511 -2.82 29.88 -10.25
C HIS A 511 -3.85 28.84 -9.77
N VAL A 512 -5.13 29.21 -9.81
CA VAL A 512 -6.25 28.39 -9.33
C VAL A 512 -6.88 27.64 -10.51
N SER A 513 -6.19 26.61 -10.98
CA SER A 513 -6.66 25.68 -12.04
C SER A 513 -6.96 24.27 -11.53
N ASP A 514 -6.29 23.86 -10.47
CA ASP A 514 -6.45 22.55 -9.83
C ASP A 514 -7.12 22.77 -8.47
N LEU A 515 -8.30 22.16 -8.31
CA LEU A 515 -9.14 22.24 -7.12
C LEU A 515 -9.03 21.00 -6.23
N THR A 516 -8.02 20.14 -6.46
CA THR A 516 -7.72 19.07 -5.52
C THR A 516 -7.43 19.63 -4.14
N TRP A 517 -7.92 18.94 -3.10
CA TRP A 517 -7.78 19.39 -1.71
C TRP A 517 -6.31 19.66 -1.31
N LEU A 518 -5.37 18.88 -1.85
CA LEU A 518 -3.93 19.10 -1.71
C LEU A 518 -3.54 20.49 -2.23
N LYS A 519 -3.93 20.82 -3.47
CA LYS A 519 -3.56 22.08 -4.09
C LYS A 519 -4.24 23.27 -3.45
N VAL A 520 -5.51 23.13 -3.08
CA VAL A 520 -6.25 24.16 -2.33
C VAL A 520 -5.63 24.38 -0.94
N THR A 521 -5.07 23.36 -0.29
CA THR A 521 -4.34 23.54 0.98
C THR A 521 -3.04 24.32 0.78
N GLU A 522 -2.29 24.09 -0.30
CA GLU A 522 -1.11 24.90 -0.65
C GLU A 522 -1.48 26.37 -0.94
N ILE A 523 -2.56 26.59 -1.70
CA ILE A 523 -3.10 27.92 -2.00
C ILE A 523 -3.50 28.63 -0.71
N ALA A 524 -4.27 27.98 0.17
CA ALA A 524 -4.68 28.53 1.46
C ALA A 524 -3.46 28.88 2.34
N ARG A 525 -2.41 28.05 2.34
CA ARG A 525 -1.15 28.34 3.05
C ARG A 525 -0.45 29.58 2.50
N TRP A 526 -0.40 29.74 1.18
CA TRP A 526 0.18 30.94 0.56
C TRP A 526 -0.61 32.20 0.98
N PHE A 527 -1.95 32.16 0.92
CA PHE A 527 -2.80 33.27 1.33
C PHE A 527 -2.67 33.61 2.83
N ASP A 528 -2.58 32.62 3.72
CA ASP A 528 -2.40 32.85 5.16
C ASP A 528 -1.02 33.43 5.50
N ASN A 529 0.04 32.99 4.81
CA ASN A 529 1.38 33.56 4.93
C ASN A 529 1.44 35.01 4.41
N ALA A 530 0.81 35.27 3.26
CA ALA A 530 0.77 36.59 2.61
C ALA A 530 -0.34 37.52 3.13
N ARG A 531 -1.11 37.13 4.16
CA ARG A 531 -2.35 37.82 4.56
C ARG A 531 -2.16 39.31 4.84
N VAL A 532 -1.12 39.68 5.59
CA VAL A 532 -0.88 41.06 6.03
C VAL A 532 -0.59 42.00 4.85
N PRO A 533 0.37 41.72 3.95
CA PRO A 533 0.57 42.56 2.77
C PRO A 533 -0.60 42.51 1.77
N ILE A 534 -1.30 41.38 1.63
CA ILE A 534 -2.55 41.32 0.83
C ILE A 534 -3.60 42.29 1.39
N GLN A 535 -3.88 42.26 2.69
CA GLN A 535 -4.86 43.15 3.32
C GLN A 535 -4.49 44.63 3.17
N ARG A 536 -3.22 44.99 3.38
CA ARG A 536 -2.73 46.37 3.18
C ARG A 536 -2.93 46.84 1.75
N LEU A 537 -2.58 46.01 0.77
CA LEU A 537 -2.76 46.30 -0.66
C LEU A 537 -4.23 46.48 -1.05
N LEU A 538 -5.11 45.57 -0.59
CA LEU A 538 -6.55 45.64 -0.84
C LEU A 538 -7.19 46.88 -0.20
N ALA A 539 -6.78 47.22 1.03
CA ALA A 539 -7.25 48.41 1.74
C ALA A 539 -6.78 49.71 1.07
N ARG A 540 -5.48 49.82 0.75
CA ARG A 540 -4.89 50.98 0.04
C ARG A 540 -5.61 51.25 -1.28
N ARG A 541 -5.90 50.19 -2.05
CA ARG A 541 -6.56 50.28 -3.37
C ARG A 541 -8.09 50.27 -3.30
N LYS A 542 -8.71 50.14 -2.12
CA LYS A 542 -10.16 49.97 -1.92
C LYS A 542 -10.75 48.91 -2.86
N ALA A 543 -10.06 47.78 -2.98
CA ALA A 543 -10.32 46.78 -4.01
C ALA A 543 -11.68 46.08 -3.84
N SER A 544 -12.52 46.09 -4.87
CA SER A 544 -13.84 45.43 -4.87
C SER A 544 -13.79 43.90 -4.81
N VAL A 545 -12.62 43.29 -4.99
CA VAL A 545 -12.38 41.84 -4.83
C VAL A 545 -11.98 41.45 -3.40
N ALA A 546 -11.98 42.38 -2.45
CA ALA A 546 -11.63 42.09 -1.06
C ALA A 546 -12.62 41.07 -0.45
N PRO A 547 -12.14 39.92 0.09
CA PRO A 547 -13.03 38.93 0.70
C PRO A 547 -13.66 39.41 2.00
N SER A 548 -14.81 38.83 2.35
CA SER A 548 -15.46 39.02 3.65
C SER A 548 -14.66 38.38 4.80
N LEU A 549 -14.96 38.78 6.04
CA LEU A 549 -14.32 38.20 7.23
C LEU A 549 -14.57 36.69 7.34
N ALA A 550 -15.78 36.22 6.99
CA ALA A 550 -16.13 34.81 6.96
C ALA A 550 -15.27 34.01 5.95
N TRP A 551 -15.00 34.57 4.76
CA TRP A 551 -14.17 33.91 3.74
C TRP A 551 -12.74 33.61 4.26
N TRP A 552 -12.17 34.53 5.05
CA TRP A 552 -10.86 34.34 5.68
C TRP A 552 -10.88 33.31 6.81
N LEU A 553 -11.99 33.20 7.55
CA LEU A 553 -12.18 32.16 8.56
C LEU A 553 -12.32 30.77 7.91
N ASP A 554 -13.12 30.64 6.85
CA ASP A 554 -13.22 29.43 6.04
C ASP A 554 -11.84 29.01 5.49
N LEU A 555 -11.07 29.96 4.93
CA LEU A 555 -9.70 29.71 4.45
C LEU A 555 -8.80 29.15 5.55
N LYS A 556 -8.89 29.70 6.77
CA LYS A 556 -8.11 29.24 7.92
C LYS A 556 -8.55 27.85 8.38
N THR A 557 -9.86 27.57 8.42
CA THR A 557 -10.41 26.24 8.74
C THR A 557 -9.93 25.19 7.75
N VAL A 558 -10.02 25.47 6.45
CA VAL A 558 -9.51 24.61 5.36
C VAL A 558 -8.01 24.36 5.50
N LEU A 559 -7.22 25.39 5.82
CA LEU A 559 -5.78 25.27 6.02
C LEU A 559 -5.42 24.38 7.23
N VAL A 560 -6.11 24.51 8.36
CA VAL A 560 -5.90 23.68 9.56
C VAL A 560 -6.20 22.21 9.23
N VAL A 561 -7.42 21.93 8.76
CA VAL A 561 -7.90 20.57 8.47
C VAL A 561 -7.05 19.90 7.38
N GLY A 562 -6.75 20.62 6.29
CA GLY A 562 -5.89 20.13 5.20
C GLY A 562 -4.45 19.87 5.64
N SER A 563 -3.87 20.70 6.52
CA SER A 563 -2.50 20.49 7.03
C SER A 563 -2.39 19.24 7.92
N MET A 564 -3.40 18.99 8.77
CA MET A 564 -3.49 17.77 9.56
C MET A 564 -3.63 16.54 8.66
N ALA A 565 -4.49 16.60 7.65
CA ALA A 565 -4.72 15.51 6.72
C ALA A 565 -3.49 15.18 5.86
N MET A 566 -2.73 16.18 5.36
CA MET A 566 -1.50 15.93 4.60
C MET A 566 -0.43 15.20 5.41
N LYS A 567 -0.30 15.51 6.72
CA LYS A 567 0.63 14.81 7.61
C LYS A 567 0.23 13.34 7.76
N THR A 568 -1.06 13.05 7.98
CA THR A 568 -1.59 11.69 8.03
C THR A 568 -1.39 10.95 6.72
N ARG A 569 -1.77 11.57 5.59
CA ARG A 569 -1.66 11.02 4.23
C ARG A 569 -0.23 10.61 3.87
N SER A 570 0.75 11.46 4.19
CA SER A 570 2.17 11.15 3.99
C SER A 570 2.58 9.90 4.78
N GLY A 571 2.04 9.74 5.99
CA GLY A 571 2.22 8.55 6.82
C GLY A 571 1.49 7.28 6.33
N LEU A 572 0.54 7.38 5.40
CA LEU A 572 -0.09 6.23 4.72
C LEU A 572 0.71 5.78 3.48
N GLN A 573 1.62 6.61 2.98
CA GLN A 573 2.40 6.35 1.76
C GLN A 573 3.72 5.62 2.03
N ALA A 574 4.20 5.61 3.27
CA ALA A 574 5.51 5.08 3.63
C ALA A 574 5.43 3.73 4.34
N GLY A 575 6.08 2.71 3.75
CA GLY A 575 6.59 1.55 4.47
C GLY A 575 5.88 0.22 4.27
N TYR A 576 6.57 -0.82 4.76
CA TYR A 576 6.22 -2.24 4.66
C TYR A 576 5.40 -2.66 5.91
N ALA A 577 4.97 -3.94 5.98
CA ALA A 577 4.14 -4.58 7.02
C ALA A 577 3.71 -3.71 8.22
N THR A 578 4.66 -3.38 9.10
CA THR A 578 4.46 -2.59 10.33
C THR A 578 3.73 -1.26 10.08
N LEU A 579 4.06 -0.52 9.02
CA LEU A 579 3.50 0.80 8.75
C LEU A 579 2.12 0.75 8.08
N LEU A 580 1.88 -0.24 7.21
CA LEU A 580 0.58 -0.45 6.57
C LEU A 580 -0.45 -1.10 7.50
N SER A 581 -0.01 -1.90 8.48
CA SER A 581 -0.85 -2.37 9.58
C SER A 581 -1.30 -1.26 10.54
N LEU A 582 -0.62 -0.11 10.53
CA LEU A 582 -0.95 1.08 11.34
C LEU A 582 -1.91 2.06 10.63
N GLN A 583 -2.40 1.76 9.42
CA GLN A 583 -3.35 2.62 8.72
C GLN A 583 -4.63 2.95 9.51
N PRO A 584 -5.36 2.00 10.14
CA PRO A 584 -6.56 2.33 10.91
C PRO A 584 -6.25 3.23 12.11
N GLN A 585 -5.11 3.03 12.77
CA GLN A 585 -4.66 3.87 13.87
C GLN A 585 -4.26 5.27 13.38
N ARG A 586 -3.62 5.40 12.21
CA ARG A 586 -3.30 6.71 11.60
C ARG A 586 -4.56 7.51 11.24
N ILE A 587 -5.57 6.86 10.66
CA ILE A 587 -6.88 7.49 10.40
C ILE A 587 -7.58 7.86 11.71
N SER A 588 -7.55 6.97 12.71
CA SER A 588 -8.12 7.22 14.04
C SER A 588 -7.43 8.39 14.76
N MET A 589 -6.10 8.54 14.62
CA MET A 589 -5.36 9.67 15.17
C MET A 589 -5.72 10.99 14.48
N LEU A 590 -5.94 11.00 13.16
CA LEU A 590 -6.47 12.18 12.46
C LEU A 590 -7.87 12.54 12.97
N ARG A 591 -8.76 11.55 13.09
CA ARG A 591 -10.11 11.72 13.63
C ARG A 591 -10.07 12.29 15.06
N LEU A 592 -9.27 11.70 15.95
CA LEU A 592 -9.14 12.14 17.34
C LEU A 592 -8.54 13.55 17.46
N ALA A 593 -7.57 13.90 16.62
CA ALA A 593 -7.02 15.25 16.58
C ALA A 593 -8.06 16.26 16.12
N LEU A 594 -8.77 16.00 15.01
CA LEU A 594 -9.85 16.87 14.52
C LEU A 594 -10.99 17.00 15.55
N ALA A 595 -11.41 15.89 16.17
CA ALA A 595 -12.41 15.92 17.22
C ALA A 595 -11.96 16.72 18.45
N GLY A 596 -10.69 16.61 18.85
CA GLY A 596 -10.10 17.36 19.96
C GLY A 596 -10.03 18.87 19.71
N GLU A 597 -9.56 19.28 18.52
CA GLU A 597 -9.48 20.70 18.13
C GLU A 597 -10.86 21.38 18.10
N VAL A 598 -11.90 20.65 17.64
CA VAL A 598 -13.26 21.17 17.45
C VAL A 598 -14.14 20.99 18.70
N GLY A 599 -13.75 20.11 19.62
CA GLY A 599 -14.54 19.72 20.79
C GLY A 599 -15.71 18.76 20.48
N VAL A 600 -15.54 17.90 19.48
CA VAL A 600 -16.51 16.84 19.13
C VAL A 600 -16.44 15.70 20.14
N GLU A 601 -17.59 15.33 20.69
CA GLU A 601 -17.79 14.20 21.59
C GLU A 601 -18.33 12.98 20.83
N GLY A 602 -17.73 11.82 21.05
CA GLY A 602 -18.20 10.53 20.51
C GLY A 602 -17.06 9.51 20.31
N PRO A 603 -17.37 8.25 19.93
CA PRO A 603 -18.70 7.72 19.62
C PRO A 603 -19.63 7.66 20.84
N LEU A 604 -20.85 8.17 20.69
CA LEU A 604 -21.82 8.25 21.77
C LEU A 604 -22.57 6.91 21.97
N PRO A 605 -22.80 6.47 23.23
CA PRO A 605 -23.64 5.32 23.55
C PRO A 605 -25.05 5.43 22.96
N ALA A 606 -25.65 4.29 22.58
CA ALA A 606 -26.94 4.25 21.87
C ALA A 606 -28.08 5.03 22.56
N PHE A 607 -28.12 5.05 23.90
CA PHE A 607 -29.13 5.81 24.65
C PHE A 607 -28.97 7.33 24.50
N GLN A 608 -27.74 7.83 24.36
CA GLN A 608 -27.46 9.25 24.10
C GLN A 608 -27.79 9.61 22.65
N ARG A 609 -27.56 8.70 21.69
CA ARG A 609 -27.94 8.92 20.29
C ARG A 609 -29.45 9.05 20.11
N ALA A 610 -30.24 8.24 20.82
CA ALA A 610 -31.71 8.36 20.82
C ALA A 610 -32.14 9.72 21.37
N ALA A 611 -31.61 10.11 22.54
CA ALA A 611 -31.90 11.41 23.14
C ALA A 611 -31.53 12.61 22.24
N LEU A 612 -30.43 12.53 21.47
CA LEU A 612 -30.05 13.57 20.50
C LEU A 612 -30.97 13.63 19.27
N ARG A 613 -31.56 12.49 18.84
CA ARG A 613 -32.52 12.45 17.73
C ARG A 613 -33.91 12.95 18.16
N ASP A 614 -34.34 12.63 19.37
CA ASP A 614 -35.65 13.03 19.91
C ASP A 614 -35.66 14.51 20.36
N GLN A 615 -34.51 15.06 20.77
CA GLN A 615 -34.35 16.48 21.10
C GLN A 615 -34.28 17.35 19.85
N ASN A 616 -35.44 17.57 19.24
CA ASN A 616 -35.62 18.47 18.11
C ASN A 616 -35.27 19.91 18.49
N ARG A 617 -34.00 20.29 18.30
CA ARG A 617 -33.41 21.63 18.51
C ARG A 617 -33.45 22.18 19.94
N SER A 618 -33.28 21.35 20.98
CA SER A 618 -33.05 21.83 22.36
C SER A 618 -31.65 22.43 22.61
N GLY A 619 -31.13 23.20 21.65
CA GLY A 619 -30.07 24.23 21.78
C GLY A 619 -28.65 23.85 22.23
N GLN A 620 -28.42 22.69 22.84
CA GLN A 620 -27.19 22.46 23.60
C GLN A 620 -26.06 21.77 22.82
N MET A 621 -26.39 20.92 21.85
CA MET A 621 -25.48 20.10 21.04
C MET A 621 -25.97 20.04 19.59
N ILE A 622 -25.06 20.08 18.63
CA ILE A 622 -25.28 19.75 17.20
C ILE A 622 -24.79 18.32 17.01
N GLY A 623 -25.57 17.45 16.37
CA GLY A 623 -25.24 16.03 16.20
C GLY A 623 -24.94 15.65 14.74
N SER A 624 -24.13 14.60 14.53
CA SER A 624 -23.96 13.94 13.23
C SER A 624 -25.28 13.32 12.76
N GLN A 625 -25.40 13.00 11.46
CA GLN A 625 -26.64 12.46 10.86
C GLN A 625 -27.14 11.18 11.56
N ASP A 626 -26.23 10.35 12.04
CA ASP A 626 -26.53 9.14 12.79
C ASP A 626 -26.63 9.34 14.32
N GLY A 627 -26.31 10.54 14.81
CA GLY A 627 -26.24 10.89 16.23
C GLY A 627 -25.06 10.26 16.98
N MET A 628 -24.09 9.64 16.30
CA MET A 628 -22.93 9.00 16.92
C MET A 628 -21.89 10.01 17.43
N PHE A 629 -21.82 11.19 16.83
CA PHE A 629 -20.97 12.29 17.28
C PHE A 629 -21.80 13.54 17.54
N ALA A 630 -21.34 14.41 18.44
CA ALA A 630 -21.97 15.69 18.68
C ALA A 630 -20.96 16.75 19.13
N VAL A 631 -21.27 18.03 18.91
CA VAL A 631 -20.43 19.17 19.31
C VAL A 631 -21.29 20.25 19.95
N ARG A 632 -20.77 20.93 20.97
CA ARG A 632 -21.45 22.10 21.55
C ARG A 632 -21.16 23.33 20.70
N PRO A 633 -22.14 24.21 20.40
CA PRO A 633 -21.90 25.42 19.60
C PRO A 633 -20.75 26.30 20.13
N HIS A 634 -20.58 26.38 21.46
CA HIS A 634 -19.49 27.14 22.08
C HIS A 634 -18.10 26.51 21.87
N ALA A 635 -18.00 25.19 21.67
CA ALA A 635 -16.74 24.54 21.33
C ALA A 635 -16.32 24.88 19.90
N VAL A 636 -17.27 24.94 18.96
CA VAL A 636 -17.04 25.41 17.59
C VAL A 636 -16.60 26.89 17.58
N VAL A 637 -17.20 27.75 18.43
CA VAL A 637 -16.74 29.13 18.62
C VAL A 637 -15.31 29.18 19.18
N ALA A 638 -14.98 28.34 20.17
CA ALA A 638 -13.64 28.26 20.73
C ALA A 638 -12.61 27.81 19.68
N PHE A 639 -12.95 26.83 18.84
CA PHE A 639 -12.14 26.39 17.70
C PHE A 639 -11.92 27.52 16.68
N LEU A 640 -13.00 28.13 16.17
CA LEU A 640 -12.93 29.18 15.13
C LEU A 640 -12.09 30.38 15.58
N ARG A 641 -12.23 30.80 16.84
CA ARG A 641 -11.40 31.86 17.45
C ARG A 641 -9.98 31.38 17.76
N GLY A 642 -9.82 30.12 18.16
CA GLY A 642 -8.56 29.51 18.58
C GLY A 642 -7.55 29.32 17.45
N MET A 643 -7.98 29.28 16.18
CA MET A 643 -7.10 29.10 15.02
C MET A 643 -5.98 30.16 14.92
N SER A 644 -6.20 31.38 15.43
CA SER A 644 -5.18 32.43 15.63
C SER A 644 -5.81 33.66 16.30
N SER A 645 -4.99 34.55 16.90
CA SER A 645 -5.47 35.85 17.40
C SER A 645 -6.26 36.64 16.36
N TRP A 646 -5.78 36.66 15.11
CA TRP A 646 -6.46 37.30 13.99
C TRP A 646 -7.79 36.62 13.63
N ALA A 647 -7.91 35.30 13.76
CA ALA A 647 -9.19 34.61 13.58
C ALA A 647 -10.22 35.00 14.65
N ALA A 648 -9.79 35.22 15.90
CA ALA A 648 -10.66 35.78 16.94
C ALA A 648 -11.17 37.19 16.58
N GLU A 649 -10.29 38.08 16.08
CA GLU A 649 -10.65 39.42 15.60
C GLU A 649 -11.65 39.38 14.43
N LEU A 650 -11.41 38.52 13.43
CA LEU A 650 -12.32 38.31 12.30
C LEU A 650 -13.70 37.86 12.78
N PHE A 651 -13.75 36.90 13.70
CA PHE A 651 -15.00 36.37 14.25
C PHE A 651 -15.75 37.43 15.07
N ASP A 652 -15.03 38.26 15.83
CA ASP A 652 -15.62 39.40 16.55
C ASP A 652 -16.11 40.51 15.61
N GLY A 653 -15.53 40.65 14.42
CA GLY A 653 -16.03 41.56 13.37
C GLY A 653 -17.32 41.11 12.66
N LEU A 654 -17.72 39.84 12.77
CA LEU A 654 -18.94 39.31 12.13
C LEU A 654 -20.22 39.73 12.85
N SER A 655 -21.30 39.92 12.08
CA SER A 655 -22.66 40.09 12.63
C SER A 655 -23.17 38.81 13.31
N ALA A 656 -24.17 38.93 14.19
CA ALA A 656 -24.75 37.78 14.89
C ALA A 656 -25.30 36.70 13.94
N GLN A 657 -25.88 37.10 12.80
CA GLN A 657 -26.39 36.17 11.79
C GLN A 657 -25.26 35.42 11.06
N GLU A 658 -24.18 36.13 10.69
CA GLU A 658 -23.02 35.51 10.04
C GLU A 658 -22.29 34.55 11.01
N ARG A 659 -22.11 34.94 12.28
CA ARG A 659 -21.55 34.06 13.31
C ARG A 659 -22.38 32.79 13.46
N GLN A 660 -23.70 32.91 13.58
CA GLN A 660 -24.58 31.75 13.75
C GLN A 660 -24.55 30.82 12.52
N LYS A 661 -24.51 31.38 11.30
CA LYS A 661 -24.34 30.58 10.09
C LYS A 661 -22.99 29.85 10.09
N LEU A 662 -21.89 30.57 10.30
CA LEU A 662 -20.54 30.00 10.28
C LEU A 662 -20.35 28.89 11.34
N ILE A 663 -20.94 29.04 12.52
CA ILE A 663 -20.93 28.00 13.57
C ILE A 663 -21.62 26.72 13.08
N VAL A 664 -22.79 26.82 12.46
CA VAL A 664 -23.56 25.65 11.98
C VAL A 664 -22.85 25.00 10.79
N ASP A 665 -22.49 25.78 9.77
CA ASP A 665 -21.80 25.29 8.57
C ASP A 665 -20.47 24.60 8.92
N ALA A 666 -19.71 25.14 9.89
CA ALA A 666 -18.49 24.50 10.38
C ALA A 666 -18.79 23.22 11.19
N ALA A 667 -19.77 23.26 12.10
CA ALA A 667 -20.16 22.10 12.91
C ALA A 667 -20.55 20.90 12.04
N ASP A 668 -21.46 21.11 11.08
CA ASP A 668 -22.01 20.05 10.25
C ASP A 668 -20.91 19.37 9.40
N ARG A 669 -20.03 20.16 8.77
CA ARG A 669 -18.91 19.65 7.96
C ARG A 669 -17.88 18.88 8.78
N LEU A 670 -17.54 19.39 9.98
CA LEU A 670 -16.53 18.79 10.84
C LEU A 670 -17.05 17.52 11.54
N LEU A 671 -18.33 17.49 11.93
CA LEU A 671 -19.01 16.29 12.45
C LEU A 671 -19.07 15.18 11.39
N GLU A 672 -19.49 15.52 10.17
CA GLU A 672 -19.58 14.58 9.05
C GLU A 672 -18.19 14.04 8.65
N LEU A 673 -17.15 14.89 8.65
CA LEU A 673 -15.76 14.45 8.43
C LEU A 673 -15.27 13.50 9.54
N VAL A 674 -15.55 13.82 10.82
CA VAL A 674 -15.19 12.96 11.97
C VAL A 674 -15.93 11.62 11.92
N LEU A 675 -17.21 11.62 11.55
CA LEU A 675 -18.01 10.41 11.34
C LEU A 675 -17.42 9.54 10.23
N ARG A 676 -17.17 10.10 9.03
CA ARG A 676 -16.63 9.34 7.90
C ARG A 676 -15.23 8.80 8.16
N LEU A 677 -14.35 9.57 8.81
CA LEU A 677 -13.05 9.10 9.26
C LEU A 677 -13.15 7.95 10.29
N HIS A 678 -14.17 7.94 11.14
CA HIS A 678 -14.44 6.81 12.04
C HIS A 678 -14.80 5.55 11.25
N THR A 679 -15.74 5.66 10.31
CA THR A 679 -16.19 4.53 9.48
C THR A 679 -15.03 3.97 8.64
N VAL A 680 -14.19 4.81 8.04
CA VAL A 680 -12.99 4.36 7.32
C VAL A 680 -12.03 3.60 8.24
N ALA A 681 -11.83 4.04 9.50
CA ALA A 681 -11.00 3.32 10.45
C ALA A 681 -11.59 1.94 10.82
N GLU A 682 -12.89 1.85 11.09
CA GLU A 682 -13.56 0.58 11.38
C GLU A 682 -13.50 -0.39 10.19
N GLU A 683 -13.76 0.11 8.97
CA GLU A 683 -13.63 -0.68 7.74
C GLU A 683 -12.20 -1.19 7.51
N LEU A 684 -11.17 -0.40 7.84
CA LEU A 684 -9.77 -0.83 7.76
C LEU A 684 -9.43 -1.92 8.79
N GLU A 685 -9.95 -1.83 10.02
CA GLU A 685 -9.74 -2.85 11.05
C GLU A 685 -10.46 -4.17 10.69
N GLU A 686 -11.68 -4.09 10.15
CA GLU A 686 -12.41 -5.28 9.66
C GLU A 686 -11.71 -5.90 8.44
N ARG A 687 -11.42 -5.11 7.40
CA ARG A 687 -10.83 -5.60 6.14
C ARG A 687 -9.36 -6.03 6.28
N GLY A 688 -8.62 -5.50 7.24
CA GLY A 688 -7.23 -5.89 7.55
C GLY A 688 -7.11 -7.14 8.42
N SER A 689 -8.22 -7.65 8.95
CA SER A 689 -8.28 -8.82 9.82
C SER A 689 -8.80 -10.06 9.07
N SER A 690 -7.95 -10.68 8.24
CA SER A 690 -8.24 -12.02 7.69
C SER A 690 -8.41 -13.04 8.81
N ASN A 691 -9.18 -14.10 8.54
CA ASN A 691 -9.40 -15.18 9.50
C ASN A 691 -8.11 -15.95 9.85
N ASN A 692 -7.07 -15.90 9.01
CA ASN A 692 -5.86 -16.71 9.14
C ASN A 692 -4.57 -15.89 9.39
N THR A 693 -4.48 -14.66 8.86
CA THR A 693 -3.22 -13.88 8.80
C THR A 693 -3.48 -12.37 8.90
N SER A 694 -2.95 -11.70 9.92
CA SER A 694 -3.01 -10.23 10.01
C SER A 694 -1.81 -9.59 9.33
N LEU A 695 -2.00 -8.41 8.74
CA LEU A 695 -0.91 -7.57 8.22
C LEU A 695 0.11 -7.20 9.32
N SER A 696 -0.32 -7.12 10.58
CA SER A 696 0.55 -6.91 11.75
C SER A 696 1.41 -8.12 12.12
N SER A 697 1.10 -9.30 11.57
CA SER A 697 1.84 -10.56 11.75
C SER A 697 2.55 -11.00 10.46
N PHE A 698 2.51 -10.19 9.40
CA PHE A 698 3.24 -10.47 8.18
C PHE A 698 4.75 -10.25 8.40
N PRO A 699 5.63 -11.11 7.84
CA PRO A 699 7.07 -11.00 8.06
C PRO A 699 7.64 -9.63 7.62
N PRO A 700 8.71 -9.15 8.28
CA PRO A 700 9.49 -8.04 7.77
C PRO A 700 10.18 -8.41 6.45
N VAL A 701 10.42 -7.41 5.62
CA VAL A 701 11.02 -7.59 4.29
C VAL A 701 12.15 -6.61 3.99
N LEU A 702 12.38 -5.62 4.87
CA LEU A 702 13.50 -4.69 4.73
C LEU A 702 14.78 -5.28 5.33
N PRO A 703 15.97 -4.96 4.80
CA PRO A 703 17.21 -5.62 5.22
C PRO A 703 17.53 -5.38 6.70
N ASP A 704 17.27 -4.17 7.23
CA ASP A 704 17.45 -3.79 8.64
C ASP A 704 16.54 -4.59 9.57
N GLN A 705 15.29 -4.80 9.16
CA GLN A 705 14.28 -5.55 9.92
C GLN A 705 14.53 -7.06 9.86
N VAL A 706 14.94 -7.56 8.69
CA VAL A 706 15.26 -8.98 8.45
C VAL A 706 16.55 -9.36 9.18
N ALA A 707 17.59 -8.52 9.15
CA ALA A 707 18.77 -8.68 9.99
C ALA A 707 18.45 -8.64 11.50
N GLY A 708 17.33 -8.03 11.90
CA GLY A 708 16.84 -8.07 13.28
C GLY A 708 16.27 -9.43 13.73
N LEU A 709 15.75 -10.26 12.81
CA LEU A 709 15.02 -11.49 13.15
C LEU A 709 15.89 -12.57 13.79
N HIS A 710 15.38 -13.26 14.81
CA HIS A 710 16.05 -14.45 15.33
C HIS A 710 16.03 -15.58 14.27
N PRO A 711 17.08 -16.41 14.12
CA PRO A 711 17.11 -17.48 13.10
C PRO A 711 15.91 -18.43 13.15
N VAL A 712 15.43 -18.78 14.35
CA VAL A 712 14.23 -19.61 14.53
C VAL A 712 12.96 -18.91 14.01
N ASP A 713 12.82 -17.59 14.21
CA ASP A 713 11.66 -16.84 13.71
C ASP A 713 11.70 -16.77 12.17
N PHE A 714 12.89 -16.56 11.59
CA PHE A 714 13.07 -16.58 10.13
C PHE A 714 12.78 -17.97 9.54
N GLN A 715 13.23 -19.04 10.19
CA GLN A 715 12.89 -20.43 9.81
C GLN A 715 11.38 -20.69 9.85
N GLU A 716 10.66 -20.16 10.85
CA GLU A 716 9.19 -20.25 10.89
C GLU A 716 8.52 -19.49 9.73
N VAL A 717 9.09 -18.35 9.30
CA VAL A 717 8.65 -17.65 8.08
C VAL A 717 8.90 -18.53 6.84
N VAL A 718 10.12 -19.04 6.63
CA VAL A 718 10.43 -19.93 5.49
C VAL A 718 9.52 -21.16 5.50
N ARG A 719 9.28 -21.77 6.67
CA ARG A 719 8.38 -22.92 6.85
C ARG A 719 6.94 -22.59 6.50
N MET A 720 6.44 -21.40 6.86
CA MET A 720 5.09 -20.94 6.51
C MET A 720 4.89 -20.84 4.99
N TYR A 721 5.89 -20.32 4.27
CA TYR A 721 5.83 -20.12 2.82
C TYR A 721 6.36 -21.30 2.00
N ARG A 722 6.95 -22.34 2.62
CA ARG A 722 7.54 -23.51 1.96
C ARG A 722 6.65 -24.13 0.87
N PRO A 723 5.33 -24.36 1.06
CA PRO A 723 4.48 -24.96 0.02
C PRO A 723 4.39 -24.14 -1.28
N ARG A 724 4.65 -22.82 -1.20
CA ARG A 724 4.70 -21.89 -2.33
C ARG A 724 6.12 -21.77 -2.89
N LEU A 725 7.14 -21.76 -2.02
CA LEU A 725 8.55 -21.66 -2.43
C LEU A 725 9.02 -22.85 -3.27
N ILE A 726 8.58 -24.08 -2.96
CA ILE A 726 9.00 -25.30 -3.68
C ILE A 726 8.57 -25.35 -5.15
N GLU A 727 7.62 -24.50 -5.57
CA GLU A 727 7.22 -24.31 -6.97
C GLU A 727 8.28 -23.58 -7.81
N THR A 728 9.38 -23.12 -7.21
CA THR A 728 10.40 -22.30 -7.90
C THR A 728 11.82 -22.48 -7.31
N TYR A 729 11.94 -22.76 -6.01
CA TYR A 729 13.21 -22.96 -5.32
C TYR A 729 13.41 -24.44 -4.94
N SER A 730 14.58 -24.98 -5.26
CA SER A 730 15.03 -26.28 -4.76
C SER A 730 15.38 -26.21 -3.28
N ASP A 731 15.40 -27.35 -2.58
CA ASP A 731 15.79 -27.41 -1.16
C ASP A 731 17.19 -26.81 -0.89
N ALA A 732 18.11 -26.92 -1.84
CA ALA A 732 19.43 -26.26 -1.77
C ALA A 732 19.32 -24.73 -1.79
N LYS A 733 18.42 -24.14 -2.59
CA LYS A 733 18.15 -22.69 -2.56
C LYS A 733 17.48 -22.27 -1.25
N LEU A 734 16.59 -23.10 -0.69
CA LEU A 734 15.95 -22.83 0.61
C LEU A 734 16.99 -22.80 1.74
N ALA A 735 17.88 -23.78 1.80
CA ALA A 735 18.99 -23.80 2.76
C ALA A 735 19.94 -22.59 2.58
N ALA A 736 20.22 -22.19 1.34
CA ALA A 736 21.04 -21.02 1.04
C ALA A 736 20.39 -19.69 1.48
N ILE A 737 19.05 -19.57 1.43
CA ILE A 737 18.32 -18.40 1.98
C ILE A 737 18.49 -18.30 3.50
N GLU A 738 18.43 -19.43 4.21
CA GLU A 738 18.69 -19.47 5.66
C GLU A 738 20.15 -19.16 6.01
N SER A 739 21.12 -19.63 5.20
CA SER A 739 22.54 -19.27 5.34
C SER A 739 22.75 -17.76 5.13
N GLN A 740 22.24 -17.21 4.03
CA GLN A 740 22.35 -15.78 3.72
C GLN A 740 21.71 -14.90 4.80
N HIS A 741 20.60 -15.33 5.42
CA HIS A 741 20.02 -14.65 6.59
C HIS A 741 20.99 -14.66 7.78
N GLN A 742 21.60 -15.80 8.11
CA GLN A 742 22.56 -15.89 9.21
C GLN A 742 23.84 -15.07 8.93
N GLU A 743 24.32 -15.04 7.69
CA GLU A 743 25.44 -14.23 7.25
C GLU A 743 25.15 -12.73 7.34
N LEU A 744 23.97 -12.28 6.88
CA LEU A 744 23.54 -10.88 7.00
C LEU A 744 23.45 -10.45 8.46
N ARG A 745 22.97 -11.31 9.35
CA ARG A 745 22.92 -11.06 10.81
C ARG A 745 24.30 -10.91 11.43
N THR A 746 25.24 -11.78 11.06
CA THR A 746 26.63 -11.67 11.51
C THR A 746 27.23 -10.36 10.98
N ALA A 747 27.14 -10.09 9.67
CA ALA A 747 27.64 -8.85 9.07
C ALA A 747 27.03 -7.57 9.70
N ALA A 748 25.73 -7.56 9.99
CA ALA A 748 25.06 -6.45 10.66
C ALA A 748 25.56 -6.17 12.10
N SER A 749 26.27 -7.12 12.72
CA SER A 749 26.85 -6.97 14.07
C SER A 749 28.39 -6.90 14.09
N SER A 750 29.08 -7.38 13.05
CA SER A 750 30.55 -7.38 12.97
C SER A 750 31.15 -6.45 11.91
N GLU A 751 30.40 -6.02 10.90
CA GLU A 751 30.88 -5.18 9.80
C GLU A 751 30.30 -3.77 9.89
N ALA A 752 31.13 -2.79 10.30
CA ALA A 752 30.70 -1.41 10.51
C ALA A 752 30.03 -0.76 9.28
N ALA A 753 30.50 -1.08 8.07
CA ALA A 753 29.92 -0.57 6.83
C ALA A 753 28.48 -1.08 6.60
N VAL A 754 28.22 -2.36 6.87
CA VAL A 754 26.88 -2.96 6.77
C VAL A 754 25.99 -2.39 7.86
N GLN A 755 26.46 -2.32 9.10
CA GLN A 755 25.73 -1.73 10.22
C GLN A 755 25.30 -0.29 9.95
N GLN A 756 26.21 0.56 9.45
CA GLN A 756 25.93 1.95 9.11
C GLN A 756 24.90 2.08 7.97
N PHE A 757 25.03 1.25 6.92
CA PHE A 757 24.07 1.22 5.82
C PHE A 757 22.66 0.83 6.26
N LEU A 758 22.54 -0.20 7.12
CA LEU A 758 21.25 -0.63 7.67
C LEU A 758 20.61 0.45 8.55
N ALA A 759 21.40 1.15 9.38
CA ALA A 759 20.91 2.26 10.21
C ALA A 759 20.37 3.42 9.36
N LEU A 760 21.12 3.87 8.35
CA LEU A 760 20.70 4.94 7.43
C LEU A 760 19.41 4.58 6.67
N ASN A 761 19.25 3.31 6.28
CA ASN A 761 18.04 2.83 5.61
C ASN A 761 16.81 2.74 6.50
N ALA A 762 16.99 2.47 7.80
CA ALA A 762 15.92 2.49 8.79
C ALA A 762 15.42 3.92 9.06
N GLU A 763 16.31 4.92 8.99
CA GLU A 763 15.99 6.35 9.13
C GLU A 763 15.36 6.97 7.89
N ASN A 764 15.52 6.35 6.71
CA ASN A 764 14.93 6.82 5.45
C ASN A 764 13.66 6.04 5.07
N PRO A 765 12.46 6.45 5.52
CA PRO A 765 11.20 5.78 5.17
C PRO A 765 10.79 5.97 3.70
N ALA A 766 11.40 6.90 2.97
CA ALA A 766 11.04 7.23 1.59
C ALA A 766 11.68 6.30 0.54
N ALA A 767 12.80 5.65 0.87
CA ALA A 767 13.44 4.67 0.01
C ALA A 767 12.49 3.50 -0.34
N SER A 768 12.61 3.00 -1.57
CA SER A 768 11.90 1.83 -2.09
C SER A 768 12.50 0.52 -1.56
N PHE A 769 11.87 -0.62 -1.90
CA PHE A 769 12.43 -1.94 -1.63
C PHE A 769 13.78 -2.13 -2.32
N SER A 770 13.83 -1.83 -3.62
CA SER A 770 15.01 -2.07 -4.45
C SER A 770 16.20 -1.23 -3.99
N GLU A 771 16.01 0.06 -3.70
CA GLU A 771 17.10 0.94 -3.21
C GLU A 771 17.68 0.46 -1.87
N ARG A 772 16.87 -0.09 -0.96
CA ARG A 772 17.38 -0.62 0.32
C ARG A 772 18.15 -1.94 0.16
N TRP A 773 17.79 -2.76 -0.82
CA TRP A 773 18.44 -4.05 -1.05
C TRP A 773 19.61 -3.99 -2.03
N GLU A 774 19.62 -3.08 -3.01
CA GLU A 774 20.58 -3.03 -4.13
C GLU A 774 22.06 -3.19 -3.69
N PRO A 775 22.61 -2.40 -2.75
CA PRO A 775 24.00 -2.55 -2.30
C PRO A 775 24.32 -3.84 -1.53
N LEU A 776 23.28 -4.62 -1.17
CA LEU A 776 23.40 -5.89 -0.44
C LEU A 776 23.22 -7.11 -1.36
N ARG A 777 22.71 -6.94 -2.59
CA ARG A 777 22.34 -8.06 -3.46
C ARG A 777 23.53 -8.91 -3.90
N ASP A 778 24.72 -8.32 -4.06
CA ASP A 778 25.90 -9.07 -4.51
C ASP A 778 26.32 -10.19 -3.53
N ARG A 779 26.01 -10.02 -2.24
CA ARG A 779 26.27 -11.02 -1.19
C ARG A 779 25.02 -11.84 -0.84
N TRP A 780 23.85 -11.20 -0.80
CA TRP A 780 22.62 -11.76 -0.25
C TRP A 780 21.46 -11.79 -1.27
N ASN A 781 21.76 -12.15 -2.52
CA ASN A 781 20.80 -12.18 -3.63
C ASN A 781 19.56 -13.07 -3.38
N LEU A 782 19.72 -14.30 -2.92
CA LEU A 782 18.61 -15.23 -2.70
C LEU A 782 17.71 -14.76 -1.54
N LEU A 783 18.29 -14.19 -0.50
CA LEU A 783 17.57 -13.56 0.59
C LEU A 783 16.82 -12.30 0.10
N ALA A 784 17.45 -11.46 -0.72
CA ALA A 784 16.82 -10.29 -1.32
C ALA A 784 15.63 -10.67 -2.23
N ASP A 785 15.77 -11.71 -3.05
CA ASP A 785 14.71 -12.21 -3.94
C ASP A 785 13.57 -12.90 -3.14
N PHE A 786 13.90 -13.59 -2.05
CA PHE A 786 12.93 -14.09 -1.08
C PHE A 786 12.13 -12.94 -0.44
N CYS A 787 12.81 -11.96 0.16
CA CYS A 787 12.16 -10.78 0.74
C CYS A 787 11.40 -9.97 -0.32
N GLY A 788 11.86 -9.97 -1.57
CA GLY A 788 11.20 -9.31 -2.70
C GLY A 788 9.84 -9.92 -3.02
N GLY A 789 9.75 -11.25 -3.09
CA GLY A 789 8.46 -11.93 -3.26
C GLY A 789 7.48 -11.65 -2.12
N LEU A 790 7.94 -11.64 -0.86
CA LEU A 790 7.14 -11.22 0.30
C LEU A 790 6.69 -9.77 0.17
N ALA A 791 7.57 -8.89 -0.31
CA ALA A 791 7.32 -7.47 -0.44
C ALA A 791 6.32 -7.10 -1.55
N THR A 792 5.94 -8.05 -2.44
CA THR A 792 4.95 -7.79 -3.49
C THR A 792 3.58 -7.40 -2.95
N VAL A 793 3.23 -7.83 -1.74
CA VAL A 793 1.92 -7.55 -1.12
C VAL A 793 1.69 -6.06 -0.80
N PHE A 794 2.74 -5.25 -0.78
CA PHE A 794 2.66 -3.85 -0.37
C PHE A 794 2.50 -2.91 -1.57
N PRO A 795 1.55 -1.96 -1.52
CA PRO A 795 1.46 -0.87 -2.50
C PRO A 795 2.76 -0.07 -2.61
N THR A 796 3.10 0.37 -3.82
CA THR A 796 4.30 1.18 -4.09
C THR A 796 3.92 2.58 -4.58
N PRO A 797 4.81 3.59 -4.47
CA PRO A 797 4.55 4.93 -5.01
C PRO A 797 4.31 4.97 -6.54
N ASN A 798 4.68 3.91 -7.27
CA ASN A 798 4.42 3.74 -8.70
C ASN A 798 3.06 3.10 -9.02
N ASP A 799 2.21 2.81 -8.01
CA ASP A 799 0.76 2.60 -8.17
C ASP A 799 0.05 3.93 -8.52
N LYS A 800 0.67 4.75 -9.37
CA LYS A 800 0.07 5.98 -9.90
C LYS A 800 -1.13 5.58 -10.76
N LYS A 801 -2.18 6.40 -10.70
CA LYS A 801 -3.35 6.30 -11.58
C LYS A 801 -2.88 6.09 -13.03
N PRO A 802 -3.53 5.22 -13.81
CA PRO A 802 -3.17 5.03 -15.22
C PRO A 802 -3.19 6.39 -15.93
N VAL A 803 -2.05 6.81 -16.47
CA VAL A 803 -1.92 8.00 -17.32
C VAL A 803 -2.34 7.61 -18.73
N ALA A 804 -3.62 7.28 -18.88
CA ALA A 804 -4.28 7.03 -20.15
C ALA A 804 -5.79 7.16 -19.94
N MET A 805 -6.41 8.16 -20.57
CA MET A 805 -7.88 8.25 -20.69
C MET A 805 -8.35 7.28 -21.76
N ALA A 806 -8.05 6.00 -21.58
CA ALA A 806 -8.42 4.97 -22.53
C ALA A 806 -9.93 4.76 -22.48
N THR A 807 -10.64 5.51 -23.33
CA THR A 807 -12.10 5.50 -23.45
C THR A 807 -12.56 4.25 -24.18
N SER A 808 -13.43 3.47 -23.54
CA SER A 808 -14.10 2.32 -24.15
C SER A 808 -15.15 2.79 -25.17
N THR A 809 -15.12 2.28 -26.40
CA THR A 809 -16.00 2.70 -27.51
C THR A 809 -17.13 1.72 -27.84
N ALA A 810 -17.23 0.59 -27.15
CA ALA A 810 -18.17 -0.49 -27.48
C ALA A 810 -19.53 -0.36 -26.78
N THR A 811 -20.61 -0.70 -27.48
CA THR A 811 -21.94 -0.97 -26.89
C THR A 811 -22.00 -2.41 -26.39
N TRP A 812 -22.46 -2.59 -25.15
CA TRP A 812 -22.39 -3.85 -24.41
C TRP A 812 -23.31 -4.96 -24.95
N SER A 813 -22.88 -6.22 -24.77
CA SER A 813 -23.76 -7.39 -24.86
C SER A 813 -23.51 -8.29 -23.64
N HIS A 814 -24.57 -8.90 -23.10
CA HIS A 814 -24.58 -9.62 -21.80
C HIS A 814 -23.71 -10.91 -21.72
N ARG A 815 -22.70 -11.10 -22.58
CA ARG A 815 -21.86 -12.31 -22.61
C ARG A 815 -20.35 -12.07 -22.57
N THR A 816 -19.86 -10.84 -22.74
CA THR A 816 -18.42 -10.54 -22.85
C THR A 816 -18.02 -9.49 -21.82
N PHE A 817 -17.28 -9.91 -20.78
CA PHE A 817 -16.92 -9.06 -19.63
C PHE A 817 -15.70 -8.13 -19.87
N SER A 818 -15.21 -7.97 -21.10
CA SER A 818 -14.00 -7.20 -21.40
C SER A 818 -14.15 -6.37 -22.68
N ASP A 819 -13.51 -5.21 -22.74
CA ASP A 819 -13.39 -4.42 -23.97
C ASP A 819 -12.00 -4.66 -24.58
N PHE A 820 -11.91 -5.52 -25.60
CA PHE A 820 -10.63 -5.83 -26.24
C PHE A 820 -9.91 -4.59 -26.82
N ALA A 821 -10.60 -3.51 -27.19
CA ALA A 821 -9.95 -2.28 -27.65
C ALA A 821 -9.37 -1.46 -26.49
N LEU A 822 -9.91 -1.58 -25.27
CA LEU A 822 -9.27 -1.09 -24.05
C LEU A 822 -8.07 -1.96 -23.67
N GLU A 823 -8.26 -3.28 -23.60
CA GLU A 823 -7.20 -4.25 -23.26
C GLU A 823 -6.00 -4.14 -24.20
N ALA A 824 -6.22 -4.09 -25.51
CA ALA A 824 -5.14 -3.96 -26.49
C ALA A 824 -4.24 -2.73 -26.24
N ARG A 825 -4.83 -1.58 -25.85
CA ARG A 825 -4.06 -0.36 -25.55
C ARG A 825 -3.27 -0.51 -24.24
N LEU A 826 -3.90 -0.99 -23.18
CA LEU A 826 -3.25 -1.21 -21.88
C LEU A 826 -2.13 -2.25 -21.96
N GLN A 827 -2.30 -3.29 -22.78
CA GLN A 827 -1.27 -4.27 -23.08
C GLN A 827 -0.15 -3.65 -23.93
N CYS A 828 -0.46 -2.92 -25.00
CA CYS A 828 0.57 -2.24 -25.80
C CYS A 828 1.43 -1.27 -24.96
N GLN A 829 0.85 -0.58 -23.97
CA GLN A 829 1.58 0.30 -23.03
C GLN A 829 2.69 -0.41 -22.24
N GLN A 830 2.55 -1.71 -21.95
CA GLN A 830 3.54 -2.50 -21.22
C GLN A 830 4.37 -3.45 -22.11
N PHE A 831 4.14 -3.46 -23.43
CA PHE A 831 4.79 -4.38 -24.36
C PHE A 831 6.32 -4.27 -24.31
N ALA A 832 6.87 -3.06 -24.44
CA ALA A 832 8.31 -2.83 -24.40
C ALA A 832 8.96 -3.27 -23.06
N THR A 833 8.26 -3.06 -21.94
CA THR A 833 8.72 -3.45 -20.60
C THR A 833 8.79 -4.98 -20.46
N LEU A 834 7.77 -5.71 -20.92
CA LEU A 834 7.75 -7.17 -20.89
C LEU A 834 8.81 -7.78 -21.82
N GLN A 835 8.97 -7.27 -23.04
CA GLN A 835 10.02 -7.74 -23.97
C GLN A 835 11.43 -7.59 -23.39
N ALA A 836 11.70 -6.47 -22.69
CA ALA A 836 12.99 -6.20 -22.06
C ALA A 836 13.32 -7.19 -20.92
N LEU A 837 12.32 -7.66 -20.17
CA LEU A 837 12.50 -8.65 -19.09
C LEU A 837 12.75 -10.07 -19.62
N GLU A 838 12.22 -10.42 -20.78
CA GLU A 838 12.47 -11.72 -21.44
C GLU A 838 13.79 -11.74 -22.24
N GLY A 839 14.58 -10.67 -22.23
CA GLY A 839 15.86 -10.60 -22.95
C GLY A 839 15.72 -10.58 -24.48
N ARG A 840 14.51 -10.35 -25.01
CA ARG A 840 14.30 -10.12 -26.44
C ARG A 840 14.76 -8.70 -26.78
N ASN A 841 16.07 -8.55 -26.99
CA ASN A 841 16.66 -7.30 -27.48
C ASN A 841 15.98 -6.90 -28.79
N THR A 842 15.12 -5.87 -28.73
CA THR A 842 14.78 -5.09 -29.90
C THR A 842 16.06 -4.42 -30.38
N CYS A 843 16.63 -4.93 -31.48
CA CYS A 843 17.56 -4.13 -32.27
C CYS A 843 16.81 -2.85 -32.65
N ARG A 844 17.35 -1.71 -32.21
CA ARG A 844 16.95 -0.39 -32.70
C ARG A 844 17.28 -0.25 -34.18
#